data_AF-A2DE83-F1
#
_entry.id   AF-A2DE83-F1
#
_cell.length_a   1.000
_cell.length_b   1.000
_cell.length_c   1.000
_cell.angle_alpha   90.00
_cell.angle_beta   90.00
_cell.angle_gamma   90.00
#
_symmetry.space_group_name_H-M   'P 1'
#
loop_
_entity.id
_entity.type
_entity.pdbx_description
1 polymer ?
#
loop_
_entity_poly.entity_id
_entity_poly.type
_entity_poly.pdbx_seq_one_letter_code
_entity_poly.pdbx_strand_id
1 'polypeptide(L)'
;MFLSFFTYRSFEASLRSTPIEPYRCGANIDGYLYNVSEIAANNKVYTYSDEDADYYMRLCDDLTHDQLPKGITIPFGVNGIRIDKNTKFVEPIAFHDTQTYDYDSSQNPKNGFIIKTSAQATNPYSKYKYFNVVFDFVNEPMATNDDVEPTIMTIPQGDALIISLYFITPLAIPTEVDPPPDPPLPPTCKYIYDSEKVYPYGINLNLYKMNYGAHGVPAHIDGDPDTLVLYQPCGFSNCPTDFNCSGYKSSAAWVCHRNGTWCEGFSNPRATFNRLYEDPDEGFRINYMQQDDNHLTVDFTCDFELQENEIWIEKAQLVDASTLKIRARTNEACMKPLIQPSPEQCAKTLMDAENYTVNVDLTKYNIKGGTKFDVTNAAWPLSHHHWIVTQPCGPLPCPGDICPDSTAATVWLCWDDVDGQVTCDDFGLYRKMVDIELYHGTTLSNGVAAKYEGTNSSATVRMICDWNLKAGEIKYRPEVFFNDEFNTEIAITAATRDVCIGEPPVPQPTPQPTSPPTPGWAPPTPSPTVSPKPKQDTSVQFDISNASHNIAFMIDQLLFVSDDVYIDWNDHTVSAKVVSSPFNPVICPPSMNCNGHHESDFWLCWSGNCYPMMDARKQGLKHRTRSEFDGAILSANGYYDTNLVLDISCDESRKKPMVHTIIEYDGTNKYTVSLNWAEACPDEGASEPIFPPKPKQPTPKPANKPYPIKNEEESLWYDYSKLKRVDMEMKVFKSFNSLGMQKVQLIFNPQEVENCPSDANCAGVEKSSCWKCWTNETGKFCMSYADTRYKTESMSDNRILYKGGYANSSVLFYPTCEENLSISDLVLSDFSIETEDYQLDLVGHSKMFCPGNKKPTSGGFIFFSVLVLIISLYFVGGVLFNFTVFGRLELPNAEFWSDVPKYTRNLLSIITCNKVRNDAASSYDAI
;
A
#
# COMPACT_ATOMS: atom_id res chain seq x y z
N MET A 1 -14.97 41.03 30.76
CA MET A 1 -13.52 40.91 30.54
C MET A 1 -13.02 39.49 30.80
N PHE A 2 -13.39 38.85 31.92
CA PHE A 2 -13.08 37.41 32.18
C PHE A 2 -13.71 36.41 31.20
N LEU A 3 -14.91 36.66 30.68
CA LEU A 3 -15.57 35.80 29.68
C LEU A 3 -14.95 35.86 28.26
N SER A 4 -14.02 36.79 28.01
CA SER A 4 -13.44 37.01 26.67
C SER A 4 -12.17 36.21 26.40
N PHE A 5 -11.57 35.60 27.43
CA PHE A 5 -10.33 34.81 27.31
C PHE A 5 -10.57 33.32 27.05
N PHE A 6 -11.78 32.81 27.29
CA PHE A 6 -12.15 31.43 27.01
C PHE A 6 -12.69 31.30 25.58
N THR A 7 -11.87 31.62 24.58
CA THR A 7 -12.10 31.09 23.23
C THR A 7 -11.88 29.59 23.27
N TYR A 8 -12.99 28.87 23.23
CA TYR A 8 -13.07 27.42 23.26
C TYR A 8 -12.22 26.83 22.14
N ARG A 9 -11.11 26.17 22.49
CA ARG A 9 -10.44 25.24 21.58
C ARG A 9 -11.26 23.96 21.60
N SER A 10 -11.73 23.54 20.43
CA SER A 10 -12.28 22.21 20.22
C SER A 10 -11.29 21.17 20.79
N PHE A 11 -11.82 20.06 21.32
CA PHE A 11 -11.06 18.84 21.66
C PHE A 11 -10.48 18.16 20.40
N GLU A 12 -10.02 18.93 19.42
CA GLU A 12 -9.34 18.43 18.25
C GLU A 12 -7.89 18.17 18.64
N ALA A 13 -7.61 16.91 19.00
CA ALA A 13 -6.26 16.41 19.10
C ALA A 13 -5.51 16.74 17.80
N SER A 14 -4.52 17.64 17.90
CA SER A 14 -3.55 17.86 16.83
C SER A 14 -2.96 16.49 16.45
N LEU A 15 -3.00 16.16 15.16
CA LEU A 15 -2.43 14.92 14.61
C LEU A 15 -0.92 14.78 14.85
N ARG A 16 -0.23 15.86 15.29
CA ARG A 16 1.07 15.74 15.94
C ARG A 16 0.84 15.64 17.43
N SER A 17 0.91 14.41 17.95
CA SER A 17 0.93 14.17 19.39
C SER A 17 2.23 14.74 19.95
N THR A 18 2.15 15.84 20.70
CA THR A 18 3.27 16.30 21.51
C THR A 18 3.72 15.15 22.41
N PRO A 19 5.02 14.80 22.46
CA PRO A 19 5.50 13.75 23.36
C PRO A 19 5.20 14.14 24.82
N ILE A 20 4.47 13.27 25.53
CA ILE A 20 4.07 13.49 26.93
C ILE A 20 4.45 12.26 27.75
N GLU A 21 5.21 12.48 28.82
CA GLU A 21 5.44 11.48 29.87
C GLU A 21 4.71 11.93 31.15
N PRO A 22 3.60 11.26 31.50
CA PRO A 22 2.83 11.61 32.70
C PRO A 22 3.50 11.10 33.98
N TYR A 23 3.39 11.88 35.04
CA TYR A 23 3.71 11.54 36.43
C TYR A 23 2.47 11.79 37.28
N ARG A 24 2.41 11.22 38.49
CA ARG A 24 1.25 11.33 39.39
C ARG A 24 0.70 12.77 39.54
N CYS A 25 1.59 13.75 39.68
CA CYS A 25 1.23 15.17 39.82
C CYS A 25 1.93 16.09 38.84
N GLY A 26 2.20 15.61 37.64
CA GLY A 26 2.97 16.39 36.69
C GLY A 26 3.10 15.68 35.36
N ALA A 27 3.76 16.34 34.42
CA ALA A 27 4.11 15.72 33.16
C ALA A 27 5.34 16.40 32.59
N ASN A 28 6.16 15.63 31.87
CA ASN A 28 7.13 16.16 30.93
C ASN A 28 6.44 16.28 29.57
N ILE A 29 6.16 17.50 29.14
CA ILE A 29 5.52 17.81 27.86
C ILE A 29 6.58 18.42 26.95
N ASP A 30 7.05 17.69 25.95
CA ASP A 30 8.07 18.14 24.98
C ASP A 30 9.35 18.73 25.62
N GLY A 31 9.84 18.13 26.71
CA GLY A 31 11.03 18.60 27.43
C GLY A 31 10.74 19.67 28.48
N TYR A 32 9.47 19.96 28.77
CA TYR A 32 9.05 20.86 29.84
C TYR A 32 8.39 20.07 30.97
N LEU A 33 9.11 19.88 32.07
CA LEU A 33 8.65 19.18 33.26
C LEU A 33 7.85 20.11 34.16
N TYR A 34 6.55 19.84 34.29
CA TYR A 34 5.66 20.45 35.27
C TYR A 34 5.48 19.50 36.45
N ASN A 35 5.47 20.06 37.67
CA ASN A 35 5.27 19.27 38.89
C ASN A 35 4.53 20.09 39.95
N VAL A 36 3.29 19.69 40.25
CA VAL A 36 2.43 20.30 41.27
C VAL A 36 2.24 19.39 42.49
N SER A 37 3.17 18.45 42.72
CA SER A 37 3.12 17.54 43.88
C SER A 37 3.09 18.29 45.20
N GLU A 38 3.69 19.47 45.30
CA GLU A 38 3.64 20.29 46.52
C GLU A 38 2.21 20.75 46.85
N ILE A 39 1.41 21.09 45.84
CA ILE A 39 0.00 21.48 46.03
C ILE A 39 -0.82 20.26 46.45
N ALA A 40 -0.61 19.12 45.79
CA ALA A 40 -1.31 17.88 46.09
C ALA A 40 -0.95 17.28 47.46
N ALA A 41 0.30 17.45 47.92
CA ALA A 41 0.80 16.95 49.20
C ALA A 41 0.05 17.52 50.41
N ASN A 42 -0.59 18.69 50.27
CA ASN A 42 -1.43 19.28 51.31
C ASN A 42 -2.70 18.45 51.60
N ASN A 43 -2.98 17.40 50.81
CA ASN A 43 -4.13 16.52 50.95
C ASN A 43 -5.46 17.30 51.06
N LYS A 44 -5.54 18.40 50.32
CA LYS A 44 -6.65 19.34 50.38
C LYS A 44 -7.78 18.87 49.48
N VAL A 45 -9.00 18.90 50.01
CA VAL A 45 -10.22 18.70 49.25
C VAL A 45 -10.79 20.07 48.89
N TYR A 46 -10.89 20.34 47.61
CA TYR A 46 -11.49 21.56 47.08
C TYR A 46 -13.00 21.37 47.03
N THR A 47 -13.71 22.18 47.81
CA THR A 47 -15.18 22.14 47.87
C THR A 47 -15.78 23.35 47.16
N TYR A 48 -16.78 23.12 46.31
CA TYR A 48 -17.55 24.16 45.66
C TYR A 48 -19.05 23.83 45.78
N SER A 49 -19.90 24.83 45.81
CA SER A 49 -21.35 24.64 45.97
C SER A 49 -22.06 25.69 45.13
N ASP A 50 -22.89 25.24 44.18
CA ASP A 50 -23.75 26.11 43.37
C ASP A 50 -25.23 25.91 43.73
N GLU A 51 -26.16 26.36 42.90
CA GLU A 51 -27.60 26.20 43.19
C GLU A 51 -28.05 24.73 43.10
N ASP A 52 -27.39 23.92 42.29
CA ASP A 52 -27.84 22.58 41.90
C ASP A 52 -27.10 21.46 42.67
N ALA A 53 -25.84 21.67 43.04
CA ALA A 53 -25.00 20.61 43.61
C ALA A 53 -23.88 21.10 44.55
N ASP A 54 -23.35 20.16 45.32
CA ASP A 54 -22.11 20.29 46.08
C ASP A 54 -21.01 19.45 45.39
N TYR A 55 -19.82 20.02 45.22
CA TYR A 55 -18.70 19.42 44.51
C TYR A 55 -17.54 19.23 45.48
N TYR A 56 -16.87 18.07 45.40
CA TYR A 56 -15.70 17.71 46.19
C TYR A 56 -14.65 17.20 45.23
N MET A 57 -13.48 17.82 45.18
CA MET A 57 -12.43 17.48 44.22
C MET A 57 -11.08 17.45 44.89
N ARG A 58 -10.20 16.56 44.44
CA ARG A 58 -8.85 16.38 44.95
C ARG A 58 -7.87 16.32 43.78
N LEU A 59 -6.74 16.99 43.95
CA LEU A 59 -5.67 17.05 42.95
C LEU A 59 -4.75 15.83 43.10
N CYS A 60 -4.50 15.11 42.00
CA CYS A 60 -3.61 13.94 41.90
C CYS A 60 -3.78 12.77 42.90
N ASP A 61 -4.94 12.64 43.53
CA ASP A 61 -5.15 11.54 44.45
C ASP A 61 -6.65 11.29 44.65
N ASP A 62 -6.99 10.07 45.05
CA ASP A 62 -8.36 9.64 45.26
C ASP A 62 -8.99 10.33 46.47
N LEU A 63 -10.30 10.59 46.39
CA LEU A 63 -11.07 11.00 47.57
C LEU A 63 -11.18 9.82 48.54
N THR A 64 -11.03 10.09 49.83
CA THR A 64 -11.19 9.09 50.90
C THR A 64 -12.53 9.26 51.62
N HIS A 65 -13.03 8.21 52.28
CA HIS A 65 -14.35 8.26 52.93
C HIS A 65 -14.45 9.31 54.04
N ASP A 66 -13.35 9.59 54.75
CA ASP A 66 -13.25 10.61 55.81
C ASP A 66 -13.25 12.05 55.29
N GLN A 67 -12.97 12.23 53.99
CA GLN A 67 -12.99 13.52 53.30
C GLN A 67 -14.39 13.92 52.82
N LEU A 68 -15.36 13.00 52.88
CA LEU A 68 -16.71 13.18 52.36
C LEU A 68 -17.74 13.38 53.47
N PRO A 69 -18.91 13.96 53.16
CA PRO A 69 -20.04 13.95 54.08
C PRO A 69 -20.37 12.53 54.56
N LYS A 70 -20.75 12.41 55.84
CA LYS A 70 -21.05 11.11 56.47
C LYS A 70 -22.11 10.33 55.66
N GLY A 71 -21.82 9.06 55.41
CA GLY A 71 -22.73 8.14 54.71
C GLY A 71 -22.55 8.11 53.19
N ILE A 72 -21.62 8.89 52.63
CA ILE A 72 -21.30 8.86 51.21
C ILE A 72 -20.18 7.86 50.95
N THR A 73 -20.47 6.87 50.11
CA THR A 73 -19.47 5.93 49.60
C THR A 73 -19.18 6.25 48.14
N ILE A 74 -17.91 6.17 47.77
CA ILE A 74 -17.47 6.40 46.39
C ILE A 74 -16.68 5.19 45.89
N PRO A 75 -16.77 4.89 44.60
CA PRO A 75 -16.03 3.78 44.02
C PRO A 75 -14.53 4.14 43.90
N PHE A 76 -13.70 3.16 43.59
CA PHE A 76 -12.25 3.31 43.51
C PHE A 76 -11.80 4.22 42.35
N GLY A 77 -10.69 4.96 42.52
CA GLY A 77 -10.08 5.83 41.49
C GLY A 77 -10.71 7.22 41.36
N VAL A 78 -11.74 7.54 42.15
CA VAL A 78 -12.50 8.79 42.03
C VAL A 78 -11.80 9.91 42.80
N ASN A 79 -11.32 10.93 42.10
CA ASN A 79 -10.75 12.13 42.71
C ASN A 79 -11.72 13.32 42.69
N GLY A 80 -12.93 13.17 42.14
CA GLY A 80 -13.95 14.20 42.19
C GLY A 80 -15.37 13.63 42.22
N ILE A 81 -16.24 14.22 43.05
CA ILE A 81 -17.68 13.92 43.06
C ILE A 81 -18.55 15.19 43.00
N ARG A 82 -19.75 15.01 42.45
CA ARG A 82 -20.89 15.94 42.51
C ARG A 82 -22.01 15.29 43.33
N ILE A 83 -22.58 16.04 44.26
CA ILE A 83 -23.75 15.63 45.05
C ILE A 83 -24.90 16.55 44.66
N ASP A 84 -25.89 16.00 43.96
CA ASP A 84 -27.07 16.74 43.58
C ASP A 84 -27.88 17.15 44.81
N LYS A 85 -28.20 18.43 44.96
CA LYS A 85 -28.85 18.93 46.18
C LYS A 85 -30.29 18.46 46.31
N ASN A 86 -30.97 18.18 45.20
CA ASN A 86 -32.37 17.79 45.17
C ASN A 86 -32.55 16.29 45.39
N THR A 87 -31.78 15.49 44.65
CA THR A 87 -31.89 14.02 44.65
C THR A 87 -30.97 13.35 45.67
N LYS A 88 -29.95 14.07 46.16
CA LYS A 88 -28.85 13.53 46.98
C LYS A 88 -28.05 12.44 46.29
N PHE A 89 -28.19 12.30 44.97
CA PHE A 89 -27.41 11.36 44.19
C PHE A 89 -25.95 11.82 44.10
N VAL A 90 -25.02 10.87 44.21
CA VAL A 90 -23.57 11.12 44.18
C VAL A 90 -23.02 10.61 42.85
N GLU A 91 -22.43 11.50 42.07
CA GLU A 91 -21.87 11.19 40.75
C GLU A 91 -20.35 11.38 40.80
N PRO A 92 -19.56 10.42 40.31
CA PRO A 92 -18.16 10.67 40.02
C PRO A 92 -18.06 11.67 38.86
N ILE A 93 -17.25 12.72 39.03
CA ILE A 93 -17.02 13.75 38.01
C ILE A 93 -15.58 13.76 37.49
N ALA A 94 -14.68 13.04 38.15
CA ALA A 94 -13.27 12.96 37.81
C ALA A 94 -12.65 11.67 38.34
N PHE A 95 -11.68 11.15 37.59
CA PHE A 95 -10.85 10.02 37.98
C PHE A 95 -9.38 10.40 37.97
N HIS A 96 -8.66 9.98 38.99
CA HIS A 96 -7.24 10.28 39.12
C HIS A 96 -6.43 9.74 37.94
N ASP A 97 -6.60 8.45 37.64
CA ASP A 97 -5.80 7.75 36.63
C ASP A 97 -6.17 8.09 35.18
N THR A 98 -7.16 8.95 34.94
CA THR A 98 -7.53 9.39 33.58
C THR A 98 -7.05 10.80 33.26
N GLN A 99 -6.26 11.39 34.17
CA GLN A 99 -5.70 12.71 33.97
C GLN A 99 -4.83 12.79 32.71
N THR A 100 -5.02 13.89 31.98
CA THR A 100 -4.25 14.28 30.81
C THR A 100 -3.61 15.62 31.05
N TYR A 101 -2.52 15.87 30.35
CA TYR A 101 -1.70 17.06 30.52
C TYR A 101 -1.57 17.78 29.19
N ASP A 102 -1.65 19.10 29.22
CA ASP A 102 -1.55 19.94 28.03
C ASP A 102 -0.97 21.30 28.44
N TYR A 103 -0.46 22.07 27.48
CA TYR A 103 -0.05 23.44 27.74
C TYR A 103 -1.27 24.33 27.99
N ASP A 104 -1.09 25.37 28.81
CA ASP A 104 -2.07 26.45 28.83
C ASP A 104 -2.15 27.10 27.43
N SER A 105 -3.36 27.46 27.04
CA SER A 105 -3.90 28.05 25.81
C SER A 105 -2.98 28.90 24.92
N SER A 106 -1.89 29.42 25.45
CA SER A 106 -0.93 30.30 24.78
C SER A 106 0.10 29.63 23.86
N GLN A 107 0.16 28.29 23.76
CA GLN A 107 1.27 27.53 23.12
C GLN A 107 2.68 27.82 23.68
N ASN A 108 2.82 28.72 24.65
CA ASN A 108 4.06 28.99 25.32
C ASN A 108 4.15 28.11 26.57
N PRO A 109 5.07 27.14 26.63
CA PRO A 109 5.21 26.26 27.79
C PRO A 109 5.47 27.03 29.09
N LYS A 110 5.97 28.27 29.03
CA LYS A 110 6.30 29.08 30.22
C LYS A 110 5.10 29.77 30.88
N ASN A 111 3.93 29.73 30.24
CA ASN A 111 2.73 30.40 30.75
C ASN A 111 1.93 29.55 31.74
N GLY A 112 2.05 28.23 31.64
CA GLY A 112 1.31 27.31 32.49
C GLY A 112 1.03 25.98 31.81
N PHE A 113 0.33 25.12 32.54
CA PHE A 113 -0.14 23.83 32.05
C PHE A 113 -1.47 23.49 32.69
N ILE A 114 -2.20 22.55 32.07
CA ILE A 114 -3.52 22.15 32.51
C ILE A 114 -3.57 20.64 32.70
N ILE A 115 -4.24 20.20 33.76
CA ILE A 115 -4.57 18.80 34.01
C ILE A 115 -6.06 18.62 33.76
N LYS A 116 -6.44 17.74 32.84
CA LYS A 116 -7.85 17.47 32.50
C LYS A 116 -8.20 16.04 32.83
N THR A 117 -9.38 15.81 33.37
CA THR A 117 -9.97 14.48 33.54
C THR A 117 -11.46 14.54 33.19
N SER A 118 -11.96 13.44 32.65
CA SER A 118 -13.35 13.33 32.22
C SER A 118 -14.01 12.13 32.89
N ALA A 119 -15.30 12.26 33.20
CA ALA A 119 -16.13 11.19 33.73
C ALA A 119 -17.51 11.17 33.07
N GLN A 120 -18.07 9.98 32.90
CA GLN A 120 -19.46 9.79 32.51
C GLN A 120 -20.37 9.92 33.72
N ALA A 121 -21.56 10.50 33.52
CA ALA A 121 -22.57 10.55 34.56
C ALA A 121 -23.08 9.15 34.88
N THR A 122 -23.12 8.80 36.16
CA THR A 122 -23.69 7.51 36.60
C THR A 122 -25.20 7.58 36.84
N ASN A 123 -25.76 8.79 36.98
CA ASN A 123 -27.20 8.99 37.10
C ASN A 123 -27.83 9.15 35.70
N PRO A 124 -28.72 8.25 35.27
CA PRO A 124 -29.41 8.40 33.98
C PRO A 124 -30.35 9.62 33.94
N TYR A 125 -30.68 10.21 35.11
CA TYR A 125 -31.48 11.43 35.23
C TYR A 125 -30.64 12.69 35.42
N SER A 126 -29.31 12.57 35.36
CA SER A 126 -28.44 13.74 35.44
C SER A 126 -28.74 14.69 34.29
N LYS A 127 -28.71 15.99 34.57
CA LYS A 127 -28.82 17.02 33.55
C LYS A 127 -27.64 16.96 32.56
N TYR A 128 -26.50 16.47 33.01
CA TYR A 128 -25.27 16.37 32.24
C TYR A 128 -24.94 14.89 32.03
N LYS A 129 -24.56 14.50 30.80
CA LYS A 129 -24.06 13.18 30.47
C LYS A 129 -22.56 13.04 30.78
N TYR A 130 -21.82 14.14 30.74
CA TYR A 130 -20.37 14.15 30.96
C TYR A 130 -19.93 15.27 31.90
N PHE A 131 -18.87 14.98 32.64
CA PHE A 131 -18.17 15.93 33.48
C PHE A 131 -16.72 16.04 33.01
N ASN A 132 -16.24 17.28 32.87
CA ASN A 132 -14.85 17.56 32.54
C ASN A 132 -14.28 18.44 33.65
N VAL A 133 -13.36 17.90 34.44
CA VAL A 133 -12.65 18.66 35.47
C VAL A 133 -11.31 19.12 34.91
N VAL A 134 -11.07 20.43 34.97
CA VAL A 134 -9.85 21.06 34.47
C VAL A 134 -9.16 21.75 35.65
N PHE A 135 -7.96 21.31 35.99
CA PHE A 135 -7.06 22.02 36.90
C PHE A 135 -6.12 22.86 36.05
N ASP A 136 -6.34 24.17 36.04
CA ASP A 136 -5.62 25.12 35.21
C ASP A 136 -4.56 25.84 36.05
N PHE A 137 -3.28 25.64 35.73
CA PHE A 137 -2.16 26.22 36.47
C PHE A 137 -1.50 27.31 35.64
N VAL A 138 -1.65 28.56 36.07
CA VAL A 138 -1.09 29.73 35.39
C VAL A 138 0.03 30.35 36.21
N ASN A 139 1.10 30.67 35.49
CA ASN A 139 2.25 31.37 36.05
C ASN A 139 1.97 32.88 36.10
N GLU A 140 1.89 33.45 37.31
CA GLU A 140 1.97 34.89 37.52
C GLU A 140 3.24 35.28 38.29
N PRO A 141 4.01 36.29 37.84
CA PRO A 141 5.30 36.68 38.44
C PRO A 141 5.27 37.08 39.93
N MET A 142 4.09 37.33 40.49
CA MET A 142 3.90 37.75 41.88
C MET A 142 3.27 36.68 42.78
N ALA A 143 3.02 35.48 42.26
CA ALA A 143 2.42 34.39 43.02
C ALA A 143 3.43 33.82 44.05
N THR A 144 3.01 33.64 45.29
CA THR A 144 3.77 32.94 46.33
C THR A 144 3.24 31.51 46.50
N ASN A 145 4.10 30.58 46.95
CA ASN A 145 3.72 29.18 47.17
C ASN A 145 2.78 28.95 48.38
N ASP A 146 2.57 29.96 49.22
CA ASP A 146 1.77 29.81 50.45
C ASP A 146 0.26 29.79 50.13
N ASP A 147 -0.41 28.68 50.50
CA ASP A 147 -1.87 28.46 50.47
C ASP A 147 -2.58 28.87 49.16
N VAL A 148 -2.25 28.21 48.05
CA VAL A 148 -2.91 28.40 46.76
C VAL A 148 -4.34 27.86 46.80
N GLU A 149 -5.33 28.75 47.00
CA GLU A 149 -6.74 28.47 46.80
C GLU A 149 -7.12 28.68 45.32
N PRO A 150 -7.67 27.67 44.62
CA PRO A 150 -8.11 27.85 43.25
C PRO A 150 -9.40 28.67 43.19
N THR A 151 -9.57 29.42 42.09
CA THR A 151 -10.89 29.92 41.72
C THR A 151 -11.65 28.81 41.00
N ILE A 152 -12.79 28.40 41.56
CA ILE A 152 -13.60 27.32 40.99
C ILE A 152 -14.80 27.90 40.24
N MET A 153 -15.03 27.41 39.02
CA MET A 153 -16.19 27.79 38.20
C MET A 153 -16.77 26.61 37.43
N THR A 154 -18.07 26.63 37.21
CA THR A 154 -18.80 25.64 36.41
C THR A 154 -19.31 26.28 35.12
N ILE A 155 -19.16 25.56 34.01
CA ILE A 155 -19.55 26.02 32.66
C ILE A 155 -20.37 24.91 32.01
N PRO A 156 -21.71 25.06 31.92
CA PRO A 156 -22.54 24.11 31.19
C PRO A 156 -22.32 24.25 29.68
N GLN A 157 -22.15 23.13 28.99
CA GLN A 157 -21.94 23.09 27.55
C GLN A 157 -22.66 21.91 26.91
N GLY A 158 -23.83 22.17 26.32
CA GLY A 158 -24.70 21.10 25.82
C GLY A 158 -24.99 20.09 26.93
N ASP A 159 -24.65 18.83 26.69
CA ASP A 159 -24.81 17.73 27.63
C ASP A 159 -23.61 17.53 28.57
N ALA A 160 -22.59 18.39 28.53
CA ALA A 160 -21.42 18.32 29.39
C ALA A 160 -21.40 19.46 30.42
N LEU A 161 -20.79 19.21 31.59
CA LEU A 161 -20.45 20.23 32.58
C LEU A 161 -18.93 20.31 32.73
N ILE A 162 -18.37 21.47 32.41
CA ILE A 162 -16.95 21.76 32.66
C ILE A 162 -16.81 22.38 34.04
N ILE A 163 -15.90 21.85 34.85
CA ILE A 163 -15.60 22.33 36.19
C ILE A 163 -14.13 22.73 36.19
N SER A 164 -13.85 24.02 36.19
CA SER A 164 -12.50 24.56 36.11
C SER A 164 -12.03 25.04 37.49
N LEU A 165 -10.86 24.57 37.91
CA LEU A 165 -10.13 25.02 39.10
C LEU A 165 -8.90 25.78 38.62
N TYR A 166 -8.93 27.10 38.77
CA TYR A 166 -7.89 28.00 38.28
C TYR A 166 -6.89 28.34 39.40
N PHE A 167 -5.65 27.88 39.27
CA PHE A 167 -4.54 28.07 40.20
C PHE A 167 -3.56 29.10 39.66
N ILE A 168 -3.24 30.10 40.48
CA ILE A 168 -2.16 31.05 40.21
C ILE A 168 -0.96 30.64 41.09
N THR A 169 0.10 30.10 40.50
CA THR A 169 1.23 29.52 41.24
C THR A 169 2.54 29.57 40.45
N PRO A 170 3.70 29.80 41.10
CA PRO A 170 4.97 29.73 40.39
C PRO A 170 5.38 28.28 40.05
N LEU A 171 4.69 27.26 40.59
CA LEU A 171 4.86 25.85 40.20
C LEU A 171 4.35 25.57 38.77
N ALA A 172 3.61 26.51 38.17
CA ALA A 172 3.22 26.46 36.76
C ALA A 172 4.40 26.72 35.80
N ILE A 173 5.56 27.15 36.31
CA ILE A 173 6.79 27.34 35.53
C ILE A 173 7.46 25.96 35.32
N PRO A 174 7.62 25.49 34.07
CA PRO A 174 8.26 24.22 33.83
C PRO A 174 9.77 24.28 34.08
N THR A 175 10.34 23.13 34.42
CA THR A 175 11.79 22.89 34.36
C THR A 175 12.12 22.25 33.01
N GLU A 176 13.10 22.79 32.29
CA GLU A 176 13.57 22.20 31.02
C GLU A 176 14.34 20.90 31.30
N VAL A 177 13.94 19.81 30.65
CA VAL A 177 14.50 18.45 30.74
C VAL A 177 14.57 17.84 29.33
N ASP A 178 15.16 16.65 29.19
CA ASP A 178 15.14 15.94 27.91
C ASP A 178 13.69 15.59 27.52
N PRO A 179 13.30 15.78 26.24
CA PRO A 179 11.97 15.43 25.78
C PRO A 179 11.76 13.91 25.91
N PRO A 180 10.54 13.47 26.26
CA PRO A 180 10.25 12.05 26.33
C PRO A 180 10.36 11.43 24.93
N PRO A 181 10.68 10.13 24.83
CA PRO A 181 10.72 9.46 23.53
C PRO A 181 9.37 9.59 22.82
N ASP A 182 9.40 9.73 21.50
CA ASP A 182 8.17 9.78 20.71
C ASP A 182 7.29 8.57 21.03
N PRO A 183 5.97 8.77 21.25
CA PRO A 183 5.08 7.66 21.51
C PRO A 183 5.11 6.69 20.32
N PRO A 184 5.01 5.37 20.55
CA PRO A 184 4.90 4.42 19.45
C PRO A 184 3.71 4.80 18.57
N LEU A 185 3.88 4.74 17.25
CA LEU A 185 2.80 5.02 16.31
C LEU A 185 1.60 4.11 16.64
N PRO A 186 0.42 4.69 16.94
CA PRO A 186 -0.75 3.88 17.25
C PRO A 186 -1.12 3.02 16.03
N PRO A 187 -1.63 1.79 16.23
CA PRO A 187 -2.16 1.00 15.12
C PRO A 187 -3.29 1.76 14.42
N THR A 188 -3.51 1.47 13.14
CA THR A 188 -4.65 2.01 12.40
C THR A 188 -5.95 1.40 12.93
N CYS A 189 -6.68 2.10 13.81
CA CYS A 189 -8.02 1.67 14.26
C CYS A 189 -9.13 2.62 13.79
N LYS A 190 -9.04 2.96 12.50
CA LYS A 190 -10.19 3.48 11.77
C LYS A 190 -10.88 2.30 11.10
N TYR A 191 -12.19 2.28 11.19
CA TYR A 191 -13.01 1.25 10.58
C TYR A 191 -14.15 1.94 9.83
N ILE A 192 -14.22 1.71 8.52
CA ILE A 192 -15.34 2.16 7.70
C ILE A 192 -16.11 0.93 7.24
N TYR A 193 -17.42 0.97 7.41
CA TYR A 193 -18.33 -0.05 6.93
C TYR A 193 -19.44 0.61 6.12
N ASP A 194 -19.62 0.17 4.89
CA ASP A 194 -20.68 0.67 4.01
C ASP A 194 -21.94 -0.17 4.16
N SER A 195 -23.09 0.50 4.24
CA SER A 195 -24.38 -0.18 4.28
C SER A 195 -24.65 -0.87 2.94
N GLU A 196 -24.83 -2.18 2.99
CA GLU A 196 -25.28 -2.95 1.84
C GLU A 196 -26.74 -2.61 1.47
N LYS A 197 -27.53 -2.07 2.40
CA LYS A 197 -28.97 -1.82 2.21
C LYS A 197 -29.26 -0.39 1.75
N VAL A 198 -28.51 0.60 2.26
CA VAL A 198 -28.80 2.03 2.06
C VAL A 198 -27.52 2.79 1.72
N TYR A 199 -27.23 3.01 0.44
CA TYR A 199 -26.14 3.89 0.03
C TYR A 199 -26.60 5.36 0.07
N PRO A 200 -25.81 6.34 0.56
CA PRO A 200 -24.39 6.31 0.97
C PRO A 200 -24.19 6.17 2.49
N TYR A 201 -25.05 5.42 3.16
CA TYR A 201 -24.95 5.29 4.61
C TYR A 201 -23.90 4.25 4.99
N GLY A 202 -23.21 4.49 6.11
CA GLY A 202 -22.19 3.62 6.64
C GLY A 202 -21.80 4.02 8.06
N ILE A 203 -20.91 3.23 8.65
CA ILE A 203 -20.30 3.48 9.96
C ILE A 203 -18.89 3.96 9.68
N ASN A 204 -18.51 5.13 10.20
CA ASN A 204 -17.15 5.65 10.12
C ASN A 204 -16.60 5.79 11.53
N LEU A 205 -16.05 4.70 12.02
CA LEU A 205 -15.53 4.62 13.36
C LEU A 205 -14.07 5.05 13.39
N ASN A 206 -13.76 6.03 14.24
CA ASN A 206 -12.37 6.40 14.55
C ASN A 206 -12.12 6.34 16.05
N LEU A 207 -11.64 5.20 16.53
CA LEU A 207 -11.41 4.96 17.95
C LEU A 207 -10.37 5.90 18.56
N TYR A 208 -9.41 6.39 17.77
CA TYR A 208 -8.39 7.32 18.27
C TYR A 208 -9.00 8.61 18.82
N LYS A 209 -10.08 9.08 18.20
CA LYS A 209 -10.79 10.29 18.65
C LYS A 209 -11.59 10.07 19.93
N MET A 210 -11.88 8.81 20.28
CA MET A 210 -12.62 8.43 21.50
C MET A 210 -11.72 8.19 22.70
N ASN A 211 -10.43 8.48 22.60
CA ASN A 211 -9.53 8.31 23.73
C ASN A 211 -9.67 9.49 24.71
N TYR A 212 -10.17 9.19 25.92
CA TYR A 212 -10.38 10.16 27.01
C TYR A 212 -9.21 10.28 27.99
N GLY A 213 -8.01 9.93 27.56
CA GLY A 213 -6.79 10.43 28.20
C GLY A 213 -5.59 9.52 28.17
N ALA A 214 -4.73 9.63 29.18
CA ALA A 214 -3.50 8.84 29.27
C ALA A 214 -3.79 7.33 29.44
N HIS A 215 -4.86 7.01 30.17
CA HIS A 215 -5.34 5.64 30.39
C HIS A 215 -6.77 5.40 29.86
N GLY A 216 -7.31 6.36 29.10
CA GLY A 216 -8.61 6.24 28.45
C GLY A 216 -9.81 6.47 29.37
N VAL A 217 -10.88 5.71 29.15
CA VAL A 217 -12.20 5.88 29.76
C VAL A 217 -12.31 4.98 30.99
N PRO A 218 -12.65 5.53 32.17
CA PRO A 218 -12.78 4.74 33.39
C PRO A 218 -14.16 4.06 33.43
N ALA A 219 -14.20 2.83 33.93
CA ALA A 219 -15.43 2.11 34.26
C ALA A 219 -15.19 1.18 35.44
N HIS A 220 -16.20 0.89 36.24
CA HIS A 220 -16.10 -0.15 37.27
C HIS A 220 -16.61 -1.49 36.74
N ILE A 221 -16.08 -2.58 37.29
CA ILE A 221 -16.61 -3.91 37.02
C ILE A 221 -18.02 -4.01 37.61
N ASP A 222 -18.95 -4.56 36.83
CA ASP A 222 -20.34 -4.74 37.27
C ASP A 222 -20.41 -5.57 38.56
N GLY A 223 -20.98 -4.98 39.61
CA GLY A 223 -21.05 -5.59 40.94
C GLY A 223 -19.80 -5.45 41.82
N ASP A 224 -18.73 -4.81 41.34
CA ASP A 224 -17.48 -4.62 42.09
C ASP A 224 -16.97 -3.16 42.01
N PRO A 225 -17.31 -2.30 42.99
CA PRO A 225 -16.88 -0.90 43.03
C PRO A 225 -15.41 -0.71 43.44
N ASP A 226 -14.72 -1.79 43.86
CA ASP A 226 -13.31 -1.76 44.27
C ASP A 226 -12.35 -2.11 43.12
N THR A 227 -12.88 -2.46 41.95
CA THR A 227 -12.13 -2.77 40.74
C THR A 227 -12.43 -1.77 39.62
N LEU A 228 -11.39 -1.06 39.19
CA LEU A 228 -11.43 -0.02 38.16
C LEU A 228 -10.87 -0.57 36.85
N VAL A 229 -11.60 -0.36 35.76
CA VAL A 229 -11.18 -0.62 34.38
C VAL A 229 -10.81 0.71 33.74
N LEU A 230 -9.63 0.79 33.17
CA LEU A 230 -9.15 1.92 32.38
C LEU A 230 -9.03 1.45 30.92
N TYR A 231 -10.00 1.78 30.08
CA TYR A 231 -10.06 1.33 28.69
C TYR A 231 -9.63 2.43 27.73
N GLN A 232 -8.60 2.16 26.92
CA GLN A 232 -8.08 3.11 25.94
C GLN A 232 -8.36 2.63 24.51
N PRO A 233 -9.41 3.15 23.83
CA PRO A 233 -9.73 2.75 22.48
C PRO A 233 -8.56 3.05 21.53
N CYS A 234 -8.02 2.01 20.86
CA CYS A 234 -6.90 2.12 19.91
C CYS A 234 -5.59 2.72 20.46
N GLY A 235 -5.50 2.98 21.77
CA GLY A 235 -4.33 3.60 22.39
C GLY A 235 -3.46 2.58 23.13
N PHE A 236 -2.19 2.92 23.27
CA PHE A 236 -1.33 2.28 24.27
C PHE A 236 -1.39 3.10 25.54
N SER A 237 -1.78 2.47 26.65
CA SER A 237 -1.61 3.09 27.97
C SER A 237 -0.45 2.38 28.63
N ASN A 238 0.49 3.17 29.12
CA ASN A 238 1.48 2.66 30.05
C ASN A 238 0.80 2.16 31.32
N CYS A 239 1.55 1.43 32.14
CA CYS A 239 1.09 1.09 33.49
C CYS A 239 0.64 2.37 34.25
N PRO A 240 -0.57 2.41 34.83
CA PRO A 240 -1.00 3.51 35.67
C PRO A 240 0.01 3.82 36.77
N THR A 241 0.38 5.09 36.94
CA THR A 241 1.59 5.49 37.70
C THR A 241 1.60 5.09 39.18
N ASP A 242 0.42 4.87 39.77
CA ASP A 242 0.27 4.47 41.18
C ASP A 242 0.19 2.94 41.39
N PHE A 243 0.38 2.15 40.33
CA PHE A 243 0.18 0.70 40.38
C PHE A 243 1.41 -0.06 39.91
N ASN A 244 1.57 -1.25 40.48
CA ASN A 244 2.44 -2.28 39.95
C ASN A 244 1.66 -3.04 38.87
N CYS A 245 2.26 -3.23 37.70
CA CYS A 245 1.60 -3.92 36.60
C CYS A 245 2.20 -5.30 36.30
N SER A 246 1.41 -6.14 35.62
CA SER A 246 1.69 -7.54 35.26
C SER A 246 2.84 -7.79 34.28
N GLY A 247 3.98 -7.10 34.42
CA GLY A 247 5.17 -7.24 33.57
C GLY A 247 5.04 -6.59 32.19
N TYR A 248 3.84 -6.17 31.80
CA TYR A 248 3.59 -5.48 30.54
C TYR A 248 3.94 -3.99 30.64
N LYS A 249 4.55 -3.47 29.57
CA LYS A 249 4.85 -2.05 29.46
C LYS A 249 3.62 -1.23 29.06
N SER A 250 2.72 -1.80 28.26
CA SER A 250 1.50 -1.15 27.80
C SER A 250 0.36 -2.14 27.56
N SER A 251 -0.88 -1.64 27.60
CA SER A 251 -2.11 -2.40 27.36
C SER A 251 -3.20 -1.50 26.75
N ALA A 252 -4.18 -2.11 26.05
CA ALA A 252 -5.40 -1.44 25.58
C ALA A 252 -6.44 -1.25 26.70
N ALA A 253 -6.37 -2.07 27.76
CA ALA A 253 -7.15 -1.89 28.97
C ALA A 253 -6.37 -2.36 30.21
N TRP A 254 -6.53 -1.65 31.32
CA TRP A 254 -6.02 -2.04 32.63
C TRP A 254 -7.17 -2.35 33.58
N VAL A 255 -7.06 -3.42 34.35
CA VAL A 255 -7.97 -3.76 35.44
C VAL A 255 -7.21 -3.62 36.75
N CYS A 256 -7.59 -2.66 37.57
CA CYS A 256 -6.86 -2.20 38.75
C CYS A 256 -7.67 -2.41 40.02
N HIS A 257 -7.05 -2.97 41.06
CA HIS A 257 -7.73 -3.31 42.32
C HIS A 257 -7.32 -2.39 43.47
N ARG A 258 -8.30 -1.86 44.21
CA ARG A 258 -8.10 -0.98 45.38
C ARG A 258 -7.16 -1.57 46.45
N ASN A 259 -7.26 -2.87 46.71
CA ASN A 259 -6.53 -3.53 47.81
C ASN A 259 -5.11 -4.02 47.43
N GLY A 260 -4.72 -3.95 46.15
CA GLY A 260 -3.52 -4.61 45.65
C GLY A 260 -2.41 -3.70 45.18
N THR A 261 -2.65 -2.39 44.98
CA THR A 261 -1.77 -1.51 44.18
C THR A 261 -1.31 -2.21 42.89
N TRP A 262 -2.18 -3.03 42.32
CA TRP A 262 -1.87 -3.92 41.21
C TRP A 262 -2.87 -3.73 40.08
N CYS A 263 -2.36 -3.65 38.86
CA CYS A 263 -3.16 -3.64 37.63
C CYS A 263 -2.76 -4.77 36.69
N GLU A 264 -3.76 -5.38 36.08
CA GLU A 264 -3.59 -6.42 35.05
C GLU A 264 -3.91 -5.85 33.68
N GLY A 265 -3.03 -6.10 32.70
CA GLY A 265 -3.22 -5.67 31.32
C GLY A 265 -3.94 -6.72 30.47
N PHE A 266 -4.95 -6.33 29.70
CA PHE A 266 -5.85 -7.26 29.01
C PHE A 266 -5.68 -7.40 27.48
N SER A 267 -4.85 -6.61 26.80
CA SER A 267 -4.58 -6.82 25.35
C SER A 267 -3.55 -5.88 24.75
N ASN A 268 -3.03 -6.25 23.57
CA ASN A 268 -2.36 -5.34 22.65
C ASN A 268 -3.40 -4.49 21.88
N PRO A 269 -3.17 -3.19 21.60
CA PRO A 269 -4.15 -2.33 20.91
C PRO A 269 -4.40 -2.69 19.43
N ARG A 270 -3.68 -3.66 18.85
CA ARG A 270 -4.06 -4.22 17.56
C ARG A 270 -5.44 -4.85 17.65
N ALA A 271 -6.38 -4.37 16.85
CA ALA A 271 -7.78 -4.72 16.93
C ALA A 271 -8.26 -5.38 15.63
N THR A 272 -9.19 -6.32 15.75
CA THR A 272 -10.01 -6.83 14.65
C THR A 272 -11.45 -6.38 14.85
N PHE A 273 -12.06 -5.89 13.78
CA PHE A 273 -13.44 -5.40 13.78
C PHE A 273 -14.36 -6.47 13.21
N ASN A 274 -15.42 -6.77 13.95
CA ASN A 274 -16.43 -7.73 13.55
C ASN A 274 -17.81 -7.07 13.69
N ARG A 275 -18.75 -7.40 12.82
CA ARG A 275 -20.15 -6.98 13.02
C ARG A 275 -20.70 -7.67 14.27
N LEU A 276 -21.45 -6.94 15.10
CA LEU A 276 -22.03 -7.52 16.31
C LEU A 276 -23.19 -8.48 15.96
N TYR A 277 -23.93 -8.15 14.89
CA TYR A 277 -25.06 -8.91 14.35
C TYR A 277 -25.04 -8.90 12.81
N GLU A 278 -25.96 -9.63 12.17
CA GLU A 278 -26.10 -9.60 10.70
C GLU A 278 -26.51 -8.21 10.19
N ASP A 279 -27.26 -7.45 11.00
CA ASP A 279 -27.59 -6.07 10.69
C ASP A 279 -26.52 -5.11 11.26
N PRO A 280 -25.76 -4.40 10.42
CA PRO A 280 -24.74 -3.46 10.87
C PRO A 280 -25.28 -2.31 11.73
N ASP A 281 -26.57 -1.99 11.64
CA ASP A 281 -27.21 -0.94 12.45
C ASP A 281 -27.16 -1.22 13.96
N GLU A 282 -26.93 -2.47 14.36
CA GLU A 282 -26.91 -2.90 15.75
C GLU A 282 -25.52 -2.76 16.43
N GLY A 283 -24.49 -2.37 15.67
CA GLY A 283 -23.16 -2.06 16.18
C GLY A 283 -22.06 -3.07 15.78
N PHE A 284 -20.89 -2.94 16.40
CA PHE A 284 -19.71 -3.74 16.08
C PHE A 284 -19.00 -4.25 17.34
N ARG A 285 -18.32 -5.38 17.19
CA ARG A 285 -17.44 -6.00 18.18
C ARG A 285 -15.99 -5.77 17.78
N ILE A 286 -15.20 -5.23 18.70
CA ILE A 286 -13.76 -5.17 18.58
C ILE A 286 -13.16 -6.29 19.42
N ASN A 287 -12.37 -7.15 18.77
CA ASN A 287 -11.53 -8.11 19.46
C ASN A 287 -10.09 -7.63 19.37
N TYR A 288 -9.51 -7.28 20.50
CA TYR A 288 -8.11 -6.90 20.57
C TYR A 288 -7.23 -8.16 20.54
N MET A 289 -6.05 -8.05 19.93
CA MET A 289 -5.11 -9.16 19.82
C MET A 289 -4.67 -9.57 21.22
N GLN A 290 -4.74 -10.88 21.43
CA GLN A 290 -4.39 -11.53 22.68
C GLN A 290 -2.96 -11.15 23.09
N GLN A 291 -2.81 -10.81 24.36
CA GLN A 291 -1.51 -10.61 25.00
C GLN A 291 -1.38 -11.69 26.08
N ASP A 292 -0.55 -12.69 25.81
CA ASP A 292 -0.46 -13.94 26.57
C ASP A 292 -1.79 -14.67 26.67
N ASP A 293 -2.39 -14.86 27.85
CA ASP A 293 -3.70 -15.50 28.02
C ASP A 293 -4.85 -14.48 28.14
N ASN A 294 -4.56 -13.18 28.17
CA ASN A 294 -5.58 -12.16 28.41
C ASN A 294 -6.22 -11.66 27.11
N HIS A 295 -7.55 -11.49 27.18
CA HIS A 295 -8.41 -11.12 26.06
C HIS A 295 -9.29 -9.92 26.40
N LEU A 296 -9.37 -8.97 25.47
CA LEU A 296 -10.30 -7.85 25.53
C LEU A 296 -11.28 -7.88 24.36
N THR A 297 -12.57 -7.89 24.69
CA THR A 297 -13.67 -7.71 23.72
C THR A 297 -14.48 -6.48 24.08
N VAL A 298 -14.72 -5.60 23.09
CA VAL A 298 -15.53 -4.40 23.26
C VAL A 298 -16.68 -4.39 22.26
N ASP A 299 -17.91 -4.46 22.75
CA ASP A 299 -19.13 -4.39 21.97
C ASP A 299 -19.61 -2.92 21.96
N PHE A 300 -19.52 -2.25 20.81
CA PHE A 300 -20.05 -0.89 20.61
C PHE A 300 -21.40 -0.94 19.92
N THR A 301 -22.40 -0.28 20.51
CA THR A 301 -23.73 -0.11 19.92
C THR A 301 -23.98 1.34 19.54
N CYS A 302 -24.81 1.58 18.53
CA CYS A 302 -25.17 2.93 18.09
C CYS A 302 -25.97 3.69 19.17
N ASP A 303 -25.61 4.96 19.39
CA ASP A 303 -26.42 5.93 20.13
C ASP A 303 -26.31 7.33 19.50
N PHE A 304 -27.39 7.79 18.84
CA PHE A 304 -27.45 9.10 18.18
C PHE A 304 -27.52 10.27 19.17
N GLU A 305 -27.82 10.02 20.45
CA GLU A 305 -27.91 11.08 21.47
C GLU A 305 -26.55 11.46 22.05
N LEU A 306 -25.49 10.71 21.74
CA LEU A 306 -24.12 11.04 22.09
C LEU A 306 -23.51 11.98 21.04
N GLN A 307 -22.61 12.86 21.44
CA GLN A 307 -21.88 13.70 20.49
C GLN A 307 -20.84 12.88 19.71
N GLU A 308 -20.30 13.47 18.65
CA GLU A 308 -19.21 12.83 17.89
C GLU A 308 -18.00 12.60 18.78
N ASN A 309 -17.33 11.47 18.57
CA ASN A 309 -16.18 10.98 19.35
C ASN A 309 -16.48 10.65 20.82
N GLU A 310 -17.73 10.76 21.26
CA GLU A 310 -18.10 10.34 22.61
C GLU A 310 -18.29 8.82 22.72
N ILE A 311 -17.87 8.29 23.87
CA ILE A 311 -18.09 6.90 24.27
C ILE A 311 -18.78 6.88 25.62
N TRP A 312 -19.79 6.04 25.74
CA TRP A 312 -20.49 5.75 26.99
C TRP A 312 -20.29 4.27 27.35
N ILE A 313 -19.61 3.96 28.45
CA ILE A 313 -19.44 2.56 28.88
C ILE A 313 -20.68 2.16 29.67
N GLU A 314 -21.49 1.29 29.10
CA GLU A 314 -22.68 0.76 29.78
C GLU A 314 -22.30 -0.25 30.86
N LYS A 315 -21.31 -1.10 30.55
CA LYS A 315 -20.94 -2.22 31.39
C LYS A 315 -19.51 -2.67 31.10
N ALA A 316 -18.75 -2.95 32.15
CA ALA A 316 -17.52 -3.73 32.09
C ALA A 316 -17.67 -4.97 32.97
N GLN A 317 -17.22 -6.13 32.49
CA GLN A 317 -17.29 -7.39 33.23
C GLN A 317 -16.09 -8.28 32.93
N LEU A 318 -15.58 -8.94 33.97
CA LEU A 318 -14.67 -10.08 33.82
C LEU A 318 -15.53 -11.33 33.59
N VAL A 319 -15.44 -11.92 32.39
CA VAL A 319 -16.12 -13.18 32.08
C VAL A 319 -15.45 -14.34 32.82
N ASP A 320 -14.12 -14.26 32.91
CA ASP A 320 -13.24 -15.09 33.70
C ASP A 320 -12.00 -14.26 34.10
N ALA A 321 -10.98 -14.89 34.69
CA ALA A 321 -9.76 -14.20 35.12
C ALA A 321 -8.94 -13.58 33.97
N SER A 322 -9.14 -14.06 32.74
CA SER A 322 -8.38 -13.69 31.55
C SER A 322 -9.18 -12.88 30.52
N THR A 323 -10.50 -12.84 30.61
CA THR A 323 -11.36 -12.24 29.58
C THR A 323 -12.13 -11.05 30.13
N LEU A 324 -11.75 -9.85 29.67
CA LEU A 324 -12.47 -8.61 29.92
C LEU A 324 -13.44 -8.31 28.77
N LYS A 325 -14.71 -8.14 29.11
CA LYS A 325 -15.75 -7.73 28.16
C LYS A 325 -16.31 -6.36 28.54
N ILE A 326 -16.25 -5.42 27.60
CA ILE A 326 -16.83 -4.09 27.73
C ILE A 326 -17.99 -3.94 26.74
N ARG A 327 -19.08 -3.32 27.18
CA ARG A 327 -20.18 -2.89 26.33
C ARG A 327 -20.27 -1.38 26.40
N ALA A 328 -20.23 -0.73 25.24
CA ALA A 328 -20.22 0.71 25.12
C ALA A 328 -21.22 1.19 24.05
N ARG A 329 -21.64 2.44 24.16
CA ARG A 329 -22.44 3.17 23.17
C ARG A 329 -21.61 4.30 22.59
N THR A 330 -21.79 4.59 21.30
CA THR A 330 -21.19 5.76 20.64
C THR A 330 -21.97 6.15 19.39
N ASN A 331 -21.97 7.44 19.09
CA ASN A 331 -22.56 7.97 17.85
C ASN A 331 -21.74 7.58 16.61
N GLU A 332 -20.45 7.30 16.75
CA GLU A 332 -19.63 6.83 15.62
C GLU A 332 -19.95 5.39 15.19
N ALA A 333 -20.65 4.63 16.04
CA ALA A 333 -21.17 3.30 15.72
C ALA A 333 -22.51 3.35 15.00
N CYS A 334 -23.09 4.55 14.87
CA CYS A 334 -24.33 4.74 14.16
C CYS A 334 -24.11 4.81 12.65
N MET A 335 -25.05 4.21 11.93
CA MET A 335 -25.09 4.33 10.50
C MET A 335 -25.51 5.76 10.11
N LYS A 336 -24.61 6.49 9.46
CA LYS A 336 -24.80 7.87 9.01
C LYS A 336 -24.48 7.96 7.52
N PRO A 337 -24.97 8.97 6.80
CA PRO A 337 -24.40 9.30 5.50
C PRO A 337 -22.89 9.49 5.66
N LEU A 338 -22.09 8.68 4.98
CA LEU A 338 -20.64 8.87 4.96
C LEU A 338 -20.40 10.25 4.34
N ILE A 339 -19.82 11.19 5.10
CA ILE A 339 -19.73 12.64 4.80
C ILE A 339 -19.55 12.89 3.31
N GLN A 340 -20.62 13.18 2.58
CA GLN A 340 -20.51 13.52 1.16
C GLN A 340 -19.80 14.87 1.04
N PRO A 341 -18.81 15.01 0.12
CA PRO A 341 -18.43 16.34 -0.32
C PRO A 341 -19.72 17.08 -0.64
N SER A 342 -19.79 18.35 -0.23
CA SER A 342 -21.00 19.17 -0.43
C SER A 342 -21.50 18.95 -1.86
N PRO A 343 -22.81 18.75 -2.09
CA PRO A 343 -23.34 18.59 -3.45
C PRO A 343 -22.85 19.66 -4.44
N GLU A 344 -22.50 20.86 -3.94
CA GLU A 344 -21.91 21.96 -4.72
C GLU A 344 -20.48 21.69 -5.22
N GLN A 345 -19.73 20.79 -4.59
CA GLN A 345 -18.37 20.41 -5.01
C GLN A 345 -18.39 19.36 -6.13
N CYS A 346 -19.47 18.59 -6.21
CA CYS A 346 -19.62 17.49 -7.15
C CYS A 346 -20.36 17.86 -8.43
N ALA A 347 -20.89 19.08 -8.49
CA ALA A 347 -21.55 19.61 -9.67
C ALA A 347 -21.00 20.99 -10.02
N LYS A 348 -20.64 21.19 -11.28
CA LYS A 348 -20.10 22.47 -11.77
C LYS A 348 -20.62 22.77 -13.17
N THR A 349 -21.07 24.01 -13.35
CA THR A 349 -21.33 24.58 -14.68
C THR A 349 -20.03 25.10 -15.25
N LEU A 350 -19.56 24.52 -16.35
CA LEU A 350 -18.41 24.99 -17.09
C LEU A 350 -18.88 25.77 -18.33
N MET A 351 -18.13 26.81 -18.69
CA MET A 351 -18.36 27.61 -19.90
C MET A 351 -17.05 27.72 -20.66
N ASP A 352 -17.06 27.42 -21.96
CA ASP A 352 -15.88 27.58 -22.81
C ASP A 352 -15.77 28.99 -23.41
N ALA A 353 -14.70 29.22 -24.20
CA ALA A 353 -14.45 30.49 -24.86
C ALA A 353 -15.53 30.89 -25.88
N GLU A 354 -16.37 29.95 -26.33
CA GLU A 354 -17.44 30.16 -27.31
C GLU A 354 -18.82 30.32 -26.63
N ASN A 355 -18.86 30.45 -25.30
CA ASN A 355 -20.06 30.52 -24.46
C ASN A 355 -20.94 29.25 -24.50
N TYR A 356 -20.40 28.10 -24.92
CA TYR A 356 -21.10 26.84 -24.68
C TYR A 356 -21.00 26.49 -23.20
N THR A 357 -22.10 26.04 -22.63
CA THR A 357 -22.18 25.66 -21.22
C THR A 357 -22.47 24.17 -21.09
N VAL A 358 -21.85 23.54 -20.10
CA VAL A 358 -22.13 22.16 -19.71
C VAL A 358 -22.30 22.08 -18.21
N ASN A 359 -23.33 21.37 -17.76
CA ASN A 359 -23.60 21.13 -16.35
C ASN A 359 -23.15 19.72 -16.02
N VAL A 360 -21.96 19.62 -15.41
CA VAL A 360 -21.43 18.33 -14.97
C VAL A 360 -21.89 18.09 -13.54
N ASP A 361 -22.47 16.93 -13.30
CA ASP A 361 -22.87 16.47 -11.97
C ASP A 361 -22.37 15.04 -11.79
N LEU A 362 -21.27 14.91 -11.06
CA LEU A 362 -20.57 13.65 -10.85
C LEU A 362 -21.34 12.71 -9.92
N THR A 363 -22.31 13.21 -9.14
CA THR A 363 -23.09 12.37 -8.22
C THR A 363 -23.97 11.36 -8.95
N LYS A 364 -24.33 11.64 -10.21
CA LYS A 364 -25.09 10.74 -11.09
C LYS A 364 -24.37 9.44 -11.41
N TYR A 365 -23.04 9.43 -11.30
CA TYR A 365 -22.20 8.27 -11.58
C TYR A 365 -21.89 7.44 -10.34
N ASN A 366 -22.39 7.85 -9.16
CA ASN A 366 -22.21 7.08 -7.95
C ASN A 366 -23.15 5.86 -7.97
N ILE A 367 -22.56 4.68 -8.11
CA ILE A 367 -23.25 3.40 -8.00
C ILE A 367 -22.72 2.63 -6.79
N LYS A 368 -23.54 1.73 -6.24
CA LYS A 368 -23.14 0.89 -5.09
C LYS A 368 -21.89 0.08 -5.45
N GLY A 369 -20.81 0.26 -4.68
CA GLY A 369 -19.52 -0.42 -4.88
C GLY A 369 -18.64 0.17 -5.99
N GLY A 370 -19.05 1.30 -6.59
CA GLY A 370 -18.32 1.99 -7.65
C GLY A 370 -18.28 1.25 -8.98
N THR A 371 -17.63 1.89 -9.95
CA THR A 371 -17.37 1.30 -11.27
C THR A 371 -15.98 0.67 -11.26
N LYS A 372 -15.90 -0.66 -11.42
CA LYS A 372 -14.65 -1.40 -11.57
C LYS A 372 -14.32 -1.62 -13.05
N PHE A 373 -13.06 -1.41 -13.44
CA PHE A 373 -12.55 -1.75 -14.77
C PHE A 373 -11.07 -2.14 -14.74
N ASP A 374 -10.68 -3.08 -15.60
CA ASP A 374 -9.30 -3.57 -15.69
C ASP A 374 -8.41 -2.57 -16.45
N VAL A 375 -7.14 -2.48 -16.04
CA VAL A 375 -6.14 -1.60 -16.66
C VAL A 375 -5.35 -2.38 -17.69
N THR A 376 -5.41 -1.97 -18.97
CA THR A 376 -4.79 -2.71 -20.08
C THR A 376 -3.51 -2.09 -20.64
N ASN A 377 -3.17 -0.85 -20.25
CA ASN A 377 -2.12 -0.10 -20.93
C ASN A 377 -1.41 0.89 -20.01
N ALA A 378 -0.91 0.43 -18.86
CA ALA A 378 0.15 1.17 -18.19
C ALA A 378 1.39 1.09 -19.08
N ALA A 379 2.15 2.17 -19.20
CA ALA A 379 3.39 2.22 -19.98
C ALA A 379 4.52 1.30 -19.45
N TRP A 380 4.17 0.31 -18.63
CA TRP A 380 5.03 -0.60 -17.90
C TRP A 380 4.51 -2.02 -18.07
N PRO A 381 5.39 -3.03 -18.21
CA PRO A 381 5.00 -4.41 -18.05
C PRO A 381 4.61 -4.63 -16.58
N LEU A 382 3.34 -4.38 -16.27
CA LEU A 382 2.79 -4.67 -14.96
C LEU A 382 2.89 -6.19 -14.77
N SER A 383 3.72 -6.63 -13.82
CA SER A 383 3.85 -8.05 -13.47
C SER A 383 2.58 -8.63 -12.85
N HIS A 384 1.64 -7.76 -12.47
CA HIS A 384 0.38 -8.09 -11.81
C HIS A 384 -0.82 -7.59 -12.61
N HIS A 385 -1.96 -8.24 -12.44
CA HIS A 385 -3.24 -7.76 -12.95
C HIS A 385 -3.65 -6.52 -12.15
N HIS A 386 -3.91 -5.40 -12.84
CA HIS A 386 -4.32 -4.14 -12.20
C HIS A 386 -5.74 -3.77 -12.62
N TRP A 387 -6.50 -3.20 -11.68
CA TRP A 387 -7.83 -2.67 -11.94
C TRP A 387 -8.07 -1.41 -11.12
N ILE A 388 -8.95 -0.54 -11.62
CA ILE A 388 -9.39 0.66 -10.93
C ILE A 388 -10.83 0.48 -10.46
N VAL A 389 -11.13 0.96 -9.26
CA VAL A 389 -12.50 1.14 -8.77
C VAL A 389 -12.72 2.62 -8.53
N THR A 390 -13.73 3.20 -9.16
CA THR A 390 -14.00 4.65 -9.09
C THR A 390 -15.46 4.95 -8.78
N GLN A 391 -15.69 5.97 -7.95
CA GLN A 391 -17.00 6.45 -7.55
C GLN A 391 -16.91 7.97 -7.40
N PRO A 392 -16.90 8.72 -8.52
CA PRO A 392 -16.46 10.12 -8.65
C PRO A 392 -16.80 11.09 -7.52
N CYS A 393 -17.92 10.92 -6.84
CA CYS A 393 -18.37 11.79 -5.76
C CYS A 393 -18.96 11.01 -4.59
N GLY A 394 -18.45 9.80 -4.35
CA GLY A 394 -18.91 8.90 -3.33
C GLY A 394 -17.73 8.21 -2.64
N PRO A 395 -17.92 7.79 -1.39
CA PRO A 395 -16.89 7.01 -0.72
C PRO A 395 -16.92 5.59 -1.28
N LEU A 396 -15.74 5.09 -1.62
CA LEU A 396 -15.46 3.69 -1.81
C LEU A 396 -14.64 3.19 -0.62
N PRO A 397 -15.09 2.11 0.04
CA PRO A 397 -14.26 1.44 1.01
C PRO A 397 -13.08 0.82 0.26
N CYS A 398 -12.00 0.53 0.98
CA CYS A 398 -10.87 -0.22 0.45
C CYS A 398 -11.37 -1.51 -0.22
N PRO A 399 -11.19 -1.70 -1.54
CA PRO A 399 -11.64 -2.91 -2.21
C PRO A 399 -10.60 -4.04 -2.14
N GLY A 400 -9.46 -3.81 -1.49
CA GLY A 400 -8.39 -4.79 -1.26
C GLY A 400 -8.29 -5.25 0.19
N ASP A 401 -7.38 -6.19 0.43
CA ASP A 401 -7.01 -6.67 1.76
C ASP A 401 -6.10 -5.67 2.49
N ILE A 402 -5.29 -4.93 1.72
CA ILE A 402 -4.31 -3.96 2.22
C ILE A 402 -4.58 -2.58 1.59
N CYS A 403 -4.85 -1.58 2.44
CA CYS A 403 -4.92 -0.16 2.10
C CYS A 403 -4.12 0.66 3.13
N PRO A 404 -2.87 1.05 2.84
CA PRO A 404 -1.91 1.50 3.85
C PRO A 404 -2.36 2.72 4.66
N ASP A 405 -3.04 3.69 4.03
CA ASP A 405 -3.22 5.03 4.61
C ASP A 405 -4.66 5.57 4.58
N SER A 406 -5.57 4.84 3.94
CA SER A 406 -6.90 5.34 3.57
C SER A 406 -7.99 4.34 3.85
N THR A 407 -9.04 4.79 4.53
CA THR A 407 -10.23 3.98 4.79
C THR A 407 -11.33 4.19 3.76
N ALA A 408 -11.31 5.31 3.03
CA ALA A 408 -12.22 5.60 1.94
C ALA A 408 -11.57 6.50 0.88
N ALA A 409 -11.67 6.12 -0.37
CA ALA A 409 -11.27 6.90 -1.53
C ALA A 409 -12.44 6.98 -2.53
N THR A 410 -12.32 7.82 -3.55
CA THR A 410 -13.21 7.96 -4.69
C THR A 410 -12.60 7.29 -5.92
N VAL A 411 -11.27 7.10 -5.93
CA VAL A 411 -10.52 6.34 -6.93
C VAL A 411 -9.50 5.46 -6.21
N TRP A 412 -9.61 4.15 -6.43
CA TRP A 412 -8.67 3.13 -5.98
C TRP A 412 -7.97 2.49 -7.18
N LEU A 413 -6.66 2.36 -7.13
CA LEU A 413 -5.89 1.51 -8.02
C LEU A 413 -5.45 0.27 -7.24
N CYS A 414 -5.80 -0.92 -7.74
CA CYS A 414 -5.57 -2.17 -7.04
C CYS A 414 -4.85 -3.19 -7.92
N TRP A 415 -4.14 -4.09 -7.27
CA TRP A 415 -3.46 -5.21 -7.93
C TRP A 415 -3.41 -6.45 -7.02
N ASP A 416 -3.31 -7.61 -7.66
CA ASP A 416 -3.04 -8.88 -6.98
C ASP A 416 -1.53 -8.97 -6.65
N ASP A 417 -1.18 -9.09 -5.38
CA ASP A 417 0.21 -9.33 -4.94
C ASP A 417 0.63 -10.79 -5.20
N VAL A 418 1.93 -11.09 -5.08
CA VAL A 418 2.48 -12.45 -5.30
C VAL A 418 1.88 -13.51 -4.37
N ASP A 419 1.39 -13.10 -3.20
CA ASP A 419 0.74 -13.97 -2.22
C ASP A 419 -0.79 -14.13 -2.47
N GLY A 420 -1.32 -13.49 -3.51
CA GLY A 420 -2.75 -13.46 -3.83
C GLY A 420 -3.58 -12.53 -2.94
N GLN A 421 -2.94 -11.69 -2.11
CA GLN A 421 -3.61 -10.59 -1.41
C GLN A 421 -3.82 -9.43 -2.37
N VAL A 422 -4.93 -8.72 -2.23
CA VAL A 422 -5.20 -7.52 -3.02
C VAL A 422 -4.67 -6.30 -2.27
N THR A 423 -3.71 -5.60 -2.89
CA THR A 423 -3.24 -4.30 -2.39
C THR A 423 -3.88 -3.19 -3.20
N CYS A 424 -4.32 -2.12 -2.53
CA CYS A 424 -4.94 -0.98 -3.17
C CYS A 424 -4.35 0.33 -2.64
N ASP A 425 -4.02 1.23 -3.58
CA ASP A 425 -3.61 2.59 -3.31
C ASP A 425 -4.75 3.57 -3.61
N ASP A 426 -4.96 4.54 -2.72
CA ASP A 426 -5.90 5.62 -2.97
C ASP A 426 -5.28 6.62 -3.95
N PHE A 427 -6.01 7.00 -4.99
CA PHE A 427 -5.62 8.07 -5.94
C PHE A 427 -6.55 9.28 -5.87
N GLY A 428 -7.53 9.22 -4.98
CA GLY A 428 -8.50 10.29 -4.77
C GLY A 428 -9.19 10.09 -3.45
N LEU A 429 -8.69 10.68 -2.38
CA LEU A 429 -9.34 10.66 -1.08
C LEU A 429 -10.72 11.31 -1.17
N TYR A 430 -11.72 10.59 -0.69
CA TYR A 430 -13.10 11.07 -0.70
C TYR A 430 -13.29 12.37 0.13
N ARG A 431 -12.51 12.53 1.21
CA ARG A 431 -12.52 13.73 2.05
C ARG A 431 -11.94 14.98 1.37
N LYS A 432 -11.22 14.81 0.26
CA LYS A 432 -10.64 15.92 -0.49
C LYS A 432 -11.62 16.34 -1.59
N MET A 433 -11.63 17.65 -1.88
CA MET A 433 -12.55 18.20 -2.87
C MET A 433 -12.13 17.76 -4.27
N VAL A 434 -13.09 17.34 -5.09
CA VAL A 434 -12.88 17.15 -6.53
C VAL A 434 -12.83 18.51 -7.22
N ASP A 435 -11.84 18.73 -8.08
CA ASP A 435 -11.80 19.91 -8.95
C ASP A 435 -12.26 19.56 -10.36
N ILE A 436 -13.30 20.24 -10.82
CA ILE A 436 -13.91 20.02 -12.13
C ILE A 436 -13.51 21.18 -13.05
N GLU A 437 -12.86 20.93 -14.17
CA GLU A 437 -12.39 21.96 -15.10
C GLU A 437 -12.47 21.54 -16.57
N LEU A 438 -12.28 22.48 -17.51
CA LEU A 438 -12.14 22.14 -18.92
C LEU A 438 -10.81 21.44 -19.17
N TYR A 439 -10.83 20.29 -19.86
CA TYR A 439 -9.60 19.59 -20.20
C TYR A 439 -8.81 20.42 -21.24
N HIS A 440 -7.61 20.90 -20.85
CA HIS A 440 -6.82 21.91 -21.59
C HIS A 440 -7.45 23.31 -21.75
N GLY A 441 -8.37 23.69 -20.86
CA GLY A 441 -8.69 25.09 -20.53
C GLY A 441 -9.31 25.99 -21.60
N THR A 442 -9.50 25.54 -22.84
CA THR A 442 -9.92 26.43 -23.95
C THR A 442 -11.25 26.06 -24.60
N THR A 443 -11.52 24.77 -24.80
CA THR A 443 -12.73 24.31 -25.52
C THR A 443 -13.33 23.06 -24.88
N LEU A 444 -14.66 22.98 -24.85
CA LEU A 444 -15.36 21.79 -24.35
C LEU A 444 -15.25 20.58 -25.29
N SER A 445 -14.84 20.79 -26.55
CA SER A 445 -14.54 19.71 -27.51
C SER A 445 -13.45 18.75 -27.01
N ASN A 446 -12.56 19.21 -26.13
CA ASN A 446 -11.49 18.40 -25.55
C ASN A 446 -11.96 17.55 -24.35
N GLY A 447 -13.19 17.80 -23.87
CA GLY A 447 -13.79 17.16 -22.71
C GLY A 447 -13.68 17.97 -21.43
N VAL A 448 -14.12 17.35 -20.33
CA VAL A 448 -14.07 17.89 -18.96
C VAL A 448 -13.13 17.02 -18.14
N ALA A 449 -12.33 17.64 -17.27
CA ALA A 449 -11.47 16.94 -16.31
C ALA A 449 -12.11 16.97 -14.91
N ALA A 450 -12.13 15.85 -14.22
CA ALA A 450 -12.33 15.78 -12.77
C ALA A 450 -11.02 15.34 -12.11
N LYS A 451 -10.45 16.20 -11.27
CA LYS A 451 -9.19 15.96 -10.57
C LYS A 451 -9.45 15.56 -9.14
N TYR A 452 -8.75 14.52 -8.71
CA TYR A 452 -8.82 13.94 -7.39
C TYR A 452 -7.43 13.93 -6.76
N GLU A 453 -7.37 14.14 -5.46
CA GLU A 453 -6.13 14.05 -4.70
C GLU A 453 -6.22 12.90 -3.72
N GLY A 454 -5.27 11.98 -3.77
CA GLY A 454 -5.03 10.94 -2.77
C GLY A 454 -4.17 11.43 -1.60
N THR A 455 -3.59 10.47 -0.87
CA THR A 455 -2.65 10.70 0.24
C THR A 455 -1.31 11.19 -0.30
N ASN A 456 -0.71 10.44 -1.22
CA ASN A 456 0.58 10.74 -1.87
C ASN A 456 0.48 10.67 -3.41
N SER A 457 -0.74 10.80 -3.93
CA SER A 457 -1.12 10.45 -5.30
C SER A 457 -2.27 11.35 -5.78
N SER A 458 -2.63 11.29 -7.05
CA SER A 458 -3.74 12.03 -7.66
C SER A 458 -4.27 11.33 -8.90
N ALA A 459 -5.56 11.49 -9.19
CA ALA A 459 -6.19 10.98 -10.39
C ALA A 459 -6.86 12.11 -11.18
N THR A 460 -6.68 12.11 -12.49
CA THR A 460 -7.42 12.97 -13.42
C THR A 460 -8.33 12.10 -14.30
N VAL A 461 -9.65 12.25 -14.15
CA VAL A 461 -10.64 11.60 -15.01
C VAL A 461 -11.06 12.56 -16.12
N ARG A 462 -10.59 12.30 -17.35
CA ARG A 462 -10.99 13.02 -18.56
C ARG A 462 -12.28 12.44 -19.12
N MET A 463 -13.38 13.18 -18.99
CA MET A 463 -14.68 12.86 -19.56
C MET A 463 -14.84 13.44 -20.96
N ILE A 464 -15.04 12.58 -21.96
CA ILE A 464 -15.30 12.95 -23.35
C ILE A 464 -16.77 12.68 -23.72
N CYS A 465 -17.29 13.44 -24.67
CA CYS A 465 -18.67 13.30 -25.14
C CYS A 465 -18.86 11.98 -25.91
N ASP A 466 -19.88 11.20 -25.54
CA ASP A 466 -20.40 10.09 -26.35
C ASP A 466 -21.93 10.10 -26.38
N TRP A 467 -22.48 10.48 -27.52
CA TRP A 467 -23.93 10.56 -27.74
C TRP A 467 -24.64 9.20 -27.72
N ASN A 468 -23.90 8.09 -27.81
CA ASN A 468 -24.50 6.75 -27.80
C ASN A 468 -24.82 6.24 -26.40
N LEU A 469 -24.28 6.88 -25.36
CA LEU A 469 -24.55 6.53 -23.96
C LEU A 469 -25.87 7.16 -23.49
N LYS A 470 -26.49 6.55 -22.47
CA LYS A 470 -27.66 7.15 -21.81
C LYS A 470 -27.23 8.32 -20.92
N ALA A 471 -28.13 9.27 -20.67
CA ALA A 471 -27.87 10.32 -19.69
C ALA A 471 -27.64 9.69 -18.31
N GLY A 472 -26.63 10.17 -17.58
CA GLY A 472 -26.18 9.58 -16.31
C GLY A 472 -25.35 8.30 -16.42
N GLU A 473 -25.02 7.84 -17.63
CA GLU A 473 -24.13 6.68 -17.85
C GLU A 473 -22.70 7.16 -18.12
N ILE A 474 -21.73 6.51 -17.47
CA ILE A 474 -20.29 6.74 -17.70
C ILE A 474 -19.62 5.43 -18.08
N LYS A 475 -18.77 5.47 -19.10
CA LYS A 475 -17.99 4.32 -19.56
C LYS A 475 -16.50 4.64 -19.49
N TYR A 476 -15.80 3.99 -18.57
CA TYR A 476 -14.35 4.12 -18.46
C TYR A 476 -13.65 3.34 -19.56
N ARG A 477 -12.54 3.89 -20.04
CA ARG A 477 -11.62 3.21 -20.93
C ARG A 477 -10.54 2.49 -20.10
N PRO A 478 -10.08 1.31 -20.52
CA PRO A 478 -9.10 0.53 -19.77
C PRO A 478 -7.66 1.10 -19.88
N GLU A 479 -7.42 2.03 -20.80
CA GLU A 479 -6.13 2.72 -20.90
C GLU A 479 -5.99 3.76 -19.77
N VAL A 480 -4.97 3.58 -18.93
CA VAL A 480 -4.62 4.47 -17.82
C VAL A 480 -3.17 4.93 -18.02
N PHE A 481 -2.95 6.24 -18.00
CA PHE A 481 -1.63 6.83 -18.19
C PHE A 481 -1.06 7.29 -16.85
N PHE A 482 0.23 7.00 -16.60
CA PHE A 482 0.95 7.55 -15.45
C PHE A 482 1.69 8.80 -15.91
N ASN A 483 1.34 9.95 -15.33
CA ASN A 483 1.81 11.26 -15.79
C ASN A 483 3.22 11.60 -15.28
N ASP A 484 3.65 11.01 -14.17
CA ASP A 484 4.92 11.31 -13.50
C ASP A 484 5.86 10.09 -13.44
N GLU A 485 7.13 10.34 -13.08
CA GLU A 485 8.16 9.29 -12.93
C GLU A 485 7.93 8.42 -11.68
N PHE A 486 7.17 8.91 -10.70
CA PHE A 486 6.93 8.25 -9.41
C PHE A 486 5.58 7.53 -9.32
N ASN A 487 4.81 7.50 -10.41
CA ASN A 487 3.46 6.91 -10.48
C ASN A 487 2.48 7.50 -9.44
N THR A 488 2.70 8.75 -9.04
CA THR A 488 1.79 9.44 -8.12
C THR A 488 0.59 10.01 -8.85
N GLU A 489 0.64 10.25 -10.16
CA GLU A 489 -0.49 10.79 -10.92
C GLU A 489 -0.98 9.84 -12.02
N ILE A 490 -2.25 9.45 -11.97
CA ILE A 490 -2.92 8.69 -13.04
C ILE A 490 -3.91 9.53 -13.83
N ALA A 491 -3.94 9.34 -15.14
CA ALA A 491 -4.93 9.92 -16.05
C ALA A 491 -5.82 8.81 -16.64
N ILE A 492 -7.11 8.92 -16.38
CA ILE A 492 -8.16 7.98 -16.79
C ILE A 492 -9.03 8.67 -17.83
N THR A 493 -9.35 7.99 -18.93
CA THR A 493 -10.35 8.50 -19.89
C THR A 493 -11.69 7.82 -19.68
N ALA A 494 -12.76 8.61 -19.64
CA ALA A 494 -14.14 8.15 -19.55
C ALA A 494 -15.00 8.81 -20.63
N ALA A 495 -16.01 8.10 -21.12
CA ALA A 495 -17.01 8.63 -22.04
C ALA A 495 -18.35 8.80 -21.31
N THR A 496 -19.03 9.91 -21.54
CA THR A 496 -20.38 10.16 -21.00
C THR A 496 -21.16 11.08 -21.93
N ARG A 497 -22.48 10.90 -21.96
CA ARG A 497 -23.38 11.80 -22.70
C ARG A 497 -23.53 13.16 -22.02
N ASP A 498 -23.36 13.22 -20.70
CA ASP A 498 -23.65 14.43 -19.93
C ASP A 498 -22.63 15.57 -20.16
N VAL A 499 -21.49 15.28 -20.80
CA VAL A 499 -20.51 16.29 -21.23
C VAL A 499 -20.66 16.71 -22.69
N CYS A 500 -21.67 16.21 -23.39
CA CYS A 500 -21.93 16.55 -24.79
C CYS A 500 -22.58 17.93 -24.93
N ILE A 501 -22.14 18.69 -25.94
CA ILE A 501 -22.74 19.97 -26.31
C ILE A 501 -23.52 19.81 -27.61
N GLY A 502 -24.66 20.50 -27.71
CA GLY A 502 -25.44 20.61 -28.94
C GLY A 502 -26.45 19.48 -29.10
N GLU A 503 -26.86 19.23 -30.34
CA GLU A 503 -27.76 18.13 -30.69
C GLU A 503 -26.95 16.88 -31.06
N PRO A 504 -27.48 15.66 -30.82
CA PRO A 504 -26.83 14.43 -31.27
C PRO A 504 -26.55 14.52 -32.77
N PRO A 505 -25.34 14.14 -33.24
CA PRO A 505 -25.02 14.20 -34.65
C PRO A 505 -26.03 13.36 -35.43
N VAL A 506 -26.71 13.98 -36.40
CA VAL A 506 -27.54 13.25 -37.36
C VAL A 506 -26.59 12.30 -38.11
N PRO A 507 -26.82 10.97 -38.10
CA PRO A 507 -25.90 10.02 -38.70
C PRO A 507 -25.71 10.34 -40.18
N GLN A 508 -24.59 10.96 -40.53
CA GLN A 508 -24.23 11.23 -41.92
C GLN A 508 -23.61 9.97 -42.53
N PRO A 509 -23.98 9.61 -43.78
CA PRO A 509 -23.27 8.57 -44.52
C PRO A 509 -21.81 9.01 -44.69
N THR A 510 -20.89 8.21 -44.14
CA THR A 510 -19.46 8.52 -44.05
C THR A 510 -18.87 8.72 -45.45
N PRO A 511 -18.28 9.88 -45.78
CA PRO A 511 -17.53 10.06 -47.02
C PRO A 511 -16.30 9.14 -46.99
N GLN A 512 -16.11 8.33 -48.04
CA GLN A 512 -14.91 7.49 -48.18
C GLN A 512 -13.67 8.39 -48.33
N PRO A 513 -12.69 8.32 -47.41
CA PRO A 513 -11.41 8.98 -47.61
C PRO A 513 -10.64 8.27 -48.74
N THR A 514 -9.99 9.03 -49.61
CA THR A 514 -8.95 8.49 -50.50
C THR A 514 -7.79 8.00 -49.65
N SER A 515 -7.69 6.68 -49.50
CA SER A 515 -6.66 6.01 -48.71
C SER A 515 -5.28 6.06 -49.39
N PRO A 516 -4.18 6.14 -48.63
CA PRO A 516 -2.84 5.86 -49.15
C PRO A 516 -2.78 4.41 -49.69
N PRO A 517 -1.80 4.07 -50.55
CA PRO A 517 -1.68 2.76 -51.16
C PRO A 517 -1.54 1.73 -50.04
N THR A 518 -2.49 0.82 -49.98
CA THR A 518 -2.35 -0.40 -49.17
C THR A 518 -1.05 -1.08 -49.60
N PRO A 519 -0.15 -1.46 -48.67
CA PRO A 519 1.07 -2.19 -48.99
C PRO A 519 0.73 -3.36 -49.93
N GLY A 520 1.36 -3.39 -51.10
CA GLY A 520 1.04 -4.36 -52.14
C GLY A 520 1.20 -5.79 -51.61
N TRP A 521 0.15 -6.60 -51.73
CA TRP A 521 0.15 -7.99 -51.29
C TRP A 521 1.12 -8.81 -52.18
N ALA A 522 2.37 -8.94 -51.75
CA ALA A 522 3.29 -9.94 -52.28
C ALA A 522 3.25 -11.18 -51.38
N PRO A 523 3.07 -12.40 -51.91
CA PRO A 523 3.16 -13.61 -51.10
C PRO A 523 4.58 -13.69 -50.46
N PRO A 524 4.68 -14.03 -49.17
CA PRO A 524 5.93 -13.96 -48.43
C PRO A 524 7.00 -14.81 -49.11
N THR A 525 8.12 -14.17 -49.46
CA THR A 525 9.32 -14.89 -49.90
C THR A 525 9.88 -15.64 -48.68
N PRO A 526 10.16 -16.95 -48.76
CA PRO A 526 10.64 -17.72 -47.62
C PRO A 526 11.92 -17.10 -47.05
N SER A 527 11.84 -16.59 -45.82
CA SER A 527 12.96 -15.95 -45.13
C SER A 527 14.08 -16.96 -44.83
N PRO A 528 15.36 -16.54 -44.93
CA PRO A 528 16.50 -17.38 -44.54
C PRO A 528 16.45 -17.74 -43.05
N THR A 529 17.04 -18.88 -42.70
CA THR A 529 17.06 -19.48 -41.37
C THR A 529 17.57 -18.50 -40.31
N VAL A 530 16.71 -18.23 -39.31
CA VAL A 530 16.89 -17.19 -38.27
C VAL A 530 17.92 -17.62 -37.21
N SER A 531 18.73 -16.65 -36.75
CA SER A 531 19.61 -16.72 -35.57
C SER A 531 18.82 -17.03 -34.28
N PRO A 532 19.45 -17.53 -33.20
CA PRO A 532 18.76 -17.99 -32.00
C PRO A 532 17.90 -16.90 -31.35
N LYS A 533 16.68 -17.29 -30.93
CA LYS A 533 15.66 -16.45 -30.30
C LYS A 533 16.11 -15.98 -28.91
N PRO A 534 16.06 -14.68 -28.59
CA PRO A 534 16.05 -14.21 -27.20
C PRO A 534 14.78 -14.72 -26.52
N LYS A 535 14.89 -15.25 -25.29
CA LYS A 535 13.70 -15.58 -24.47
C LYS A 535 13.08 -14.28 -23.95
N GLN A 536 11.76 -14.32 -23.79
CA GLN A 536 10.83 -13.19 -23.60
C GLN A 536 10.98 -12.42 -22.26
N ASP A 537 12.02 -12.70 -21.47
CA ASP A 537 12.10 -12.30 -20.05
C ASP A 537 13.37 -11.49 -19.70
N THR A 538 14.18 -11.15 -20.72
CA THR A 538 15.34 -10.27 -20.54
C THR A 538 15.07 -8.97 -21.27
N SER A 539 14.98 -7.87 -20.53
CA SER A 539 14.98 -6.54 -21.11
C SER A 539 16.17 -6.41 -22.07
N VAL A 540 15.87 -6.14 -23.34
CA VAL A 540 16.90 -6.10 -24.38
C VAL A 540 17.56 -4.75 -24.30
N GLN A 541 18.74 -4.71 -23.70
CA GLN A 541 19.56 -3.51 -23.69
C GLN A 541 20.23 -3.32 -25.05
N PHE A 542 20.15 -2.10 -25.55
CA PHE A 542 20.81 -1.66 -26.75
C PHE A 542 22.13 -0.99 -26.40
N ASP A 543 23.21 -1.32 -27.11
CA ASP A 543 24.51 -0.65 -26.93
C ASP A 543 25.18 -0.47 -28.29
N ILE A 544 25.50 0.77 -28.63
CA ILE A 544 26.41 1.11 -29.72
C ILE A 544 27.58 1.91 -29.18
N SER A 545 28.72 1.25 -29.08
CA SER A 545 29.98 1.86 -28.66
C SER A 545 30.96 2.03 -29.83
N ASN A 546 31.67 3.16 -29.89
CA ASN A 546 32.95 3.27 -30.59
C ASN A 546 34.10 3.47 -29.59
N ALA A 547 35.27 3.93 -30.05
CA ALA A 547 36.43 4.15 -29.19
C ALA A 547 36.27 5.30 -28.17
N SER A 548 35.37 6.25 -28.39
CA SER A 548 35.23 7.47 -27.59
C SER A 548 33.83 7.74 -27.04
N HIS A 549 32.79 7.14 -27.59
CA HIS A 549 31.40 7.36 -27.24
C HIS A 549 30.66 6.03 -27.11
N ASN A 550 29.67 5.99 -26.23
CA ASN A 550 28.75 4.88 -26.13
C ASN A 550 27.32 5.41 -26.02
N ILE A 551 26.40 4.83 -26.79
CA ILE A 551 24.96 5.02 -26.64
C ILE A 551 24.42 3.70 -26.13
N ALA A 552 23.89 3.67 -24.91
CA ALA A 552 23.11 2.52 -24.46
C ALA A 552 21.84 2.94 -23.76
N PHE A 553 20.76 2.27 -24.15
CA PHE A 553 19.44 2.48 -23.60
C PHE A 553 18.69 1.15 -23.60
N MET A 554 17.68 1.05 -22.75
CA MET A 554 16.85 -0.15 -22.69
C MET A 554 15.76 -0.06 -23.75
N ILE A 555 15.63 -1.07 -24.60
CA ILE A 555 14.70 -1.01 -25.75
C ILE A 555 13.23 -1.02 -25.31
N ASP A 556 12.93 -1.60 -24.15
CA ASP A 556 11.59 -1.57 -23.54
C ASP A 556 11.13 -0.14 -23.21
N GLN A 557 12.05 0.80 -23.00
CA GLN A 557 11.75 2.22 -22.81
C GLN A 557 11.31 2.91 -24.11
N LEU A 558 11.45 2.28 -25.29
CA LEU A 558 10.88 2.74 -26.56
C LEU A 558 9.38 2.39 -26.70
N LEU A 559 8.69 2.18 -25.59
CA LEU A 559 7.24 2.06 -25.56
C LEU A 559 6.61 3.45 -25.76
N PHE A 560 5.90 3.62 -26.86
CA PHE A 560 5.13 4.84 -27.09
C PHE A 560 3.85 4.58 -27.88
N VAL A 561 2.83 5.36 -27.54
CA VAL A 561 1.57 5.46 -28.26
C VAL A 561 1.41 6.91 -28.67
N SER A 562 1.20 7.16 -29.96
CA SER A 562 0.89 8.49 -30.46
C SER A 562 -0.31 8.43 -31.39
N ASP A 563 -1.33 9.21 -31.06
CA ASP A 563 -2.59 9.30 -31.82
C ASP A 563 -2.52 10.39 -32.93
N ASP A 564 -1.49 11.25 -32.90
CA ASP A 564 -1.36 12.44 -33.75
C ASP A 564 -0.07 12.39 -34.61
N VAL A 565 0.13 11.30 -35.34
CA VAL A 565 1.19 11.22 -36.36
C VAL A 565 0.60 11.31 -37.76
N TYR A 566 1.38 11.82 -38.69
CA TYR A 566 1.02 11.99 -40.10
C TYR A 566 2.00 11.19 -40.95
N ILE A 567 1.49 10.33 -41.82
CA ILE A 567 2.30 9.68 -42.84
C ILE A 567 2.40 10.65 -44.02
N ASP A 568 3.61 11.09 -44.35
CA ASP A 568 3.87 11.91 -45.53
C ASP A 568 4.21 11.00 -46.73
N TRP A 569 3.46 11.16 -47.81
CA TRP A 569 3.58 10.37 -49.04
C TRP A 569 3.23 11.21 -50.27
N ASN A 570 4.22 11.51 -51.12
CA ASN A 570 4.02 12.21 -52.40
C ASN A 570 3.13 13.46 -52.28
N ASP A 571 3.49 14.41 -51.40
CA ASP A 571 2.74 15.64 -51.08
C ASP A 571 1.37 15.44 -50.41
N HIS A 572 1.07 14.23 -49.92
CA HIS A 572 -0.14 13.93 -49.15
C HIS A 572 0.21 13.56 -47.71
N THR A 573 -0.53 14.10 -46.76
CA THR A 573 -0.42 13.73 -45.35
C THR A 573 -1.66 12.95 -44.90
N VAL A 574 -1.46 11.84 -44.20
CA VAL A 574 -2.54 11.00 -43.67
C VAL A 574 -2.37 10.87 -42.17
N SER A 575 -3.39 11.26 -41.40
CA SER A 575 -3.40 11.02 -39.95
C SER A 575 -3.39 9.53 -39.66
N ALA A 576 -2.47 9.14 -38.78
CA ALA A 576 -2.23 7.78 -38.36
C ALA A 576 -2.00 7.74 -36.85
N LYS A 577 -2.15 6.55 -36.29
CA LYS A 577 -1.81 6.20 -34.92
C LYS A 577 -0.65 5.21 -34.94
N VAL A 578 0.30 5.40 -34.05
CA VAL A 578 1.40 4.45 -33.82
C VAL A 578 1.27 3.84 -32.44
N VAL A 579 1.47 2.53 -32.37
CA VAL A 579 1.63 1.78 -31.12
C VAL A 579 2.91 0.97 -31.23
N SER A 580 3.93 1.33 -30.46
CA SER A 580 5.25 0.68 -30.48
C SER A 580 5.53 0.04 -29.13
N SER A 581 6.00 -1.20 -29.15
CA SER A 581 6.49 -1.95 -27.99
C SER A 581 7.54 -2.95 -28.47
N PRO A 582 8.78 -2.51 -28.70
CA PRO A 582 9.79 -3.38 -29.32
C PRO A 582 10.12 -4.56 -28.40
N PHE A 583 10.17 -5.78 -28.96
CA PHE A 583 10.35 -7.07 -28.26
C PHE A 583 9.24 -7.52 -27.30
N ASN A 584 8.29 -6.65 -26.95
CA ASN A 584 7.09 -7.02 -26.22
C ASN A 584 5.86 -6.80 -27.12
N PRO A 585 5.46 -7.80 -27.93
CA PRO A 585 4.41 -7.62 -28.93
C PRO A 585 3.12 -7.07 -28.31
N VAL A 586 2.62 -5.99 -28.88
CA VAL A 586 1.32 -5.44 -28.53
C VAL A 586 0.23 -6.10 -29.35
N ILE A 587 -0.89 -6.41 -28.69
CA ILE A 587 -2.08 -6.90 -29.37
C ILE A 587 -2.59 -5.81 -30.31
N CYS A 588 -3.14 -6.22 -31.46
CA CYS A 588 -3.90 -5.35 -32.35
C CYS A 588 -4.76 -4.33 -31.57
N PRO A 589 -4.60 -3.01 -31.77
CA PRO A 589 -5.36 -2.00 -31.04
C PRO A 589 -6.86 -2.25 -31.14
N PRO A 590 -7.62 -2.15 -30.02
CA PRO A 590 -9.06 -2.38 -30.03
C PRO A 590 -9.75 -1.51 -31.09
N SER A 591 -10.81 -2.02 -31.71
CA SER A 591 -11.58 -1.37 -32.78
C SER A 591 -10.89 -1.20 -34.14
N MET A 592 -9.65 -1.68 -34.31
CA MET A 592 -8.94 -1.64 -35.59
C MET A 592 -8.95 -3.00 -36.29
N ASN A 593 -8.97 -2.99 -37.63
CA ASN A 593 -8.82 -4.19 -38.44
C ASN A 593 -7.32 -4.48 -38.71
N CYS A 594 -6.80 -5.57 -38.18
CA CYS A 594 -5.38 -5.96 -38.31
C CYS A 594 -5.11 -7.05 -39.38
N ASN A 595 -6.04 -7.28 -40.31
CA ASN A 595 -5.85 -8.18 -41.46
C ASN A 595 -5.33 -9.60 -41.10
N GLY A 596 -5.76 -10.13 -39.95
CA GLY A 596 -5.41 -11.49 -39.49
C GLY A 596 -4.12 -11.58 -38.67
N HIS A 597 -3.45 -10.46 -38.38
CA HIS A 597 -2.34 -10.41 -37.43
C HIS A 597 -2.86 -10.04 -36.03
N HIS A 598 -2.43 -10.78 -35.00
CA HIS A 598 -2.87 -10.57 -33.63
C HIS A 598 -1.87 -9.77 -32.80
N GLU A 599 -0.60 -9.78 -33.17
CA GLU A 599 0.52 -9.23 -32.41
C GLU A 599 1.55 -8.60 -33.36
N SER A 600 2.14 -7.49 -32.94
CA SER A 600 3.26 -6.81 -33.62
C SER A 600 4.10 -6.07 -32.59
N ASP A 601 5.39 -5.89 -32.85
CA ASP A 601 6.25 -5.04 -32.02
C ASP A 601 6.03 -3.55 -32.38
N PHE A 602 5.46 -3.27 -33.56
CA PHE A 602 5.06 -1.92 -33.98
C PHE A 602 3.81 -1.98 -34.86
N TRP A 603 2.76 -1.25 -34.49
CA TRP A 603 1.58 -1.05 -35.29
C TRP A 603 1.55 0.37 -35.84
N LEU A 604 1.29 0.49 -37.15
CA LEU A 604 0.94 1.75 -37.79
C LEU A 604 -0.51 1.64 -38.28
N CYS A 605 -1.37 2.51 -37.78
CA CYS A 605 -2.82 2.42 -37.96
C CYS A 605 -3.36 3.66 -38.63
N TRP A 606 -4.17 3.50 -39.67
CA TRP A 606 -4.90 4.60 -40.32
C TRP A 606 -6.19 4.10 -40.94
N SER A 607 -7.20 4.97 -41.03
CA SER A 607 -8.50 4.65 -41.65
C SER A 607 -9.14 3.35 -41.11
N GLY A 608 -9.07 3.11 -39.81
CA GLY A 608 -9.65 1.93 -39.15
C GLY A 608 -8.90 0.61 -39.39
N ASN A 609 -7.74 0.64 -40.05
CA ASN A 609 -6.90 -0.54 -40.28
C ASN A 609 -5.54 -0.34 -39.59
N CYS A 610 -4.95 -1.41 -39.07
CA CYS A 610 -3.62 -1.42 -38.50
C CYS A 610 -2.72 -2.41 -39.25
N TYR A 611 -1.48 -1.99 -39.46
CA TYR A 611 -0.48 -2.75 -40.20
C TYR A 611 0.70 -3.05 -39.28
N PRO A 612 1.14 -4.33 -39.18
CA PRO A 612 2.22 -4.74 -38.30
C PRO A 612 3.58 -4.47 -38.98
N MET A 613 4.15 -3.30 -38.67
CA MET A 613 5.34 -2.76 -39.34
C MET A 613 6.66 -3.34 -38.82
N MET A 614 6.65 -4.05 -37.69
CA MET A 614 7.85 -4.62 -37.08
C MET A 614 7.54 -5.90 -36.31
N ASP A 615 8.33 -6.95 -36.53
CA ASP A 615 8.38 -8.17 -35.71
C ASP A 615 9.85 -8.53 -35.48
N ALA A 616 10.49 -7.79 -34.57
CA ALA A 616 11.89 -7.92 -34.19
C ALA A 616 12.22 -9.31 -33.67
N ARG A 617 11.25 -10.01 -33.05
CA ARG A 617 11.40 -11.39 -32.58
C ARG A 617 11.63 -12.39 -33.72
N LYS A 618 10.95 -12.21 -34.86
CA LYS A 618 11.08 -13.11 -36.02
C LYS A 618 12.15 -12.68 -37.00
N GLN A 619 12.27 -11.37 -37.25
CA GLN A 619 13.11 -10.82 -38.30
C GLN A 619 14.47 -10.32 -37.80
N GLY A 620 14.64 -10.22 -36.48
CA GLY A 620 15.80 -9.60 -35.84
C GLY A 620 15.75 -8.07 -35.92
N LEU A 621 16.35 -7.41 -34.94
CA LEU A 621 16.55 -5.97 -34.94
C LEU A 621 17.97 -5.66 -35.44
N LYS A 622 18.07 -4.90 -36.54
CA LYS A 622 19.34 -4.36 -37.04
C LYS A 622 19.55 -2.98 -36.47
N HIS A 623 20.81 -2.62 -36.27
CA HIS A 623 21.13 -1.33 -35.72
C HIS A 623 22.48 -0.77 -36.18
N ARG A 624 22.61 0.55 -36.06
CA ARG A 624 23.85 1.31 -36.31
C ARG A 624 23.75 2.69 -35.67
N THR A 625 24.88 3.35 -35.46
CA THR A 625 24.87 4.76 -35.08
C THR A 625 24.43 5.63 -36.26
N ARG A 626 23.91 6.82 -35.94
CA ARG A 626 23.92 7.92 -36.89
C ARG A 626 25.36 8.35 -37.20
N SER A 627 25.56 9.03 -38.34
CA SER A 627 26.91 9.35 -38.86
C SER A 627 27.76 10.20 -37.92
N GLU A 628 27.16 10.87 -36.94
CA GLU A 628 27.83 11.78 -36.01
C GLU A 628 27.81 11.29 -34.55
N PHE A 629 27.37 10.04 -34.29
CA PHE A 629 27.10 9.56 -32.92
C PHE A 629 26.07 10.41 -32.15
N ASP A 630 25.28 11.25 -32.84
CA ASP A 630 24.19 12.07 -32.33
C ASP A 630 22.88 11.29 -32.09
N GLY A 631 22.96 9.95 -32.03
CA GLY A 631 21.81 9.08 -31.91
C GLY A 631 21.98 7.69 -32.53
N ALA A 632 20.87 6.95 -32.59
CA ALA A 632 20.83 5.55 -33.02
C ALA A 632 19.80 5.33 -34.13
N ILE A 633 20.11 4.42 -35.05
CA ILE A 633 19.17 3.94 -36.07
C ILE A 633 18.85 2.49 -35.76
N LEU A 634 17.58 2.21 -35.46
CA LEU A 634 17.04 0.86 -35.36
C LEU A 634 16.29 0.54 -36.64
N SER A 635 16.42 -0.68 -37.13
CA SER A 635 15.63 -1.12 -38.28
C SER A 635 15.26 -2.58 -38.17
N ALA A 636 14.04 -2.90 -38.52
CA ALA A 636 13.55 -4.27 -38.57
C ALA A 636 12.55 -4.41 -39.71
N ASN A 637 12.46 -5.63 -40.23
CA ASN A 637 11.43 -5.94 -41.21
C ASN A 637 10.13 -6.29 -40.46
N GLY A 638 9.02 -5.76 -40.95
CA GLY A 638 7.68 -6.15 -40.53
C GLY A 638 7.09 -7.21 -41.44
N TYR A 639 5.77 -7.30 -41.42
CA TYR A 639 5.04 -8.09 -42.40
C TYR A 639 4.93 -7.31 -43.73
N TYR A 640 4.56 -8.00 -44.81
CA TYR A 640 4.40 -7.41 -46.15
C TYR A 640 5.67 -6.75 -46.72
N ASP A 641 6.84 -7.28 -46.36
CA ASP A 641 8.14 -6.72 -46.73
C ASP A 641 8.29 -5.23 -46.33
N THR A 642 7.56 -4.80 -45.30
CA THR A 642 7.74 -3.46 -44.72
C THR A 642 9.08 -3.39 -44.01
N ASN A 643 9.77 -2.27 -44.20
CA ASN A 643 11.02 -1.97 -43.53
C ASN A 643 10.80 -0.76 -42.63
N LEU A 644 10.69 -0.99 -41.32
CA LEU A 644 10.58 0.09 -40.36
C LEU A 644 11.99 0.53 -39.95
N VAL A 645 12.24 1.84 -40.02
CA VAL A 645 13.45 2.48 -39.53
C VAL A 645 13.05 3.48 -38.45
N LEU A 646 13.51 3.25 -37.22
CA LEU A 646 13.43 4.22 -36.14
C LEU A 646 14.72 5.04 -36.14
N ASP A 647 14.62 6.31 -36.50
CA ASP A 647 15.74 7.26 -36.51
C ASP A 647 15.70 8.08 -35.21
N ILE A 648 16.51 7.66 -34.24
CA ILE A 648 16.51 8.19 -32.89
C ILE A 648 17.59 9.25 -32.78
N SER A 649 17.19 10.51 -32.62
CA SER A 649 18.08 11.65 -32.40
C SER A 649 18.25 11.92 -30.91
N CYS A 650 19.48 12.21 -30.49
CA CYS A 650 19.77 12.70 -29.15
C CYS A 650 19.07 14.04 -28.89
N ASP A 651 18.31 14.10 -27.80
CA ASP A 651 17.71 15.33 -27.30
C ASP A 651 17.70 15.28 -25.77
N GLU A 652 18.72 15.86 -25.13
CA GLU A 652 18.89 15.88 -23.67
C GLU A 652 17.67 16.44 -22.93
N SER A 653 16.84 17.25 -23.58
CA SER A 653 15.63 17.82 -22.98
C SER A 653 14.47 16.81 -22.88
N ARG A 654 14.55 15.66 -23.56
CA ARG A 654 13.46 14.70 -23.72
C ARG A 654 13.75 13.37 -23.04
N LYS A 655 13.42 13.27 -21.76
CA LYS A 655 13.58 12.02 -20.97
C LYS A 655 12.79 10.81 -21.53
N LYS A 656 11.65 11.04 -22.18
CA LYS A 656 10.83 10.00 -22.84
C LYS A 656 10.96 10.12 -24.36
N PRO A 657 10.94 9.00 -25.11
CA PRO A 657 11.00 9.05 -26.56
C PRO A 657 9.78 9.78 -27.12
N MET A 658 10.03 10.83 -27.89
CA MET A 658 8.98 11.61 -28.54
C MET A 658 9.05 11.43 -30.04
N VAL A 659 8.00 10.85 -30.62
CA VAL A 659 7.85 10.70 -32.07
C VAL A 659 7.67 12.07 -32.70
N HIS A 660 8.38 12.36 -33.78
CA HIS A 660 8.04 13.48 -34.63
C HIS A 660 6.67 13.24 -35.26
N THR A 661 5.92 14.31 -35.50
CA THR A 661 4.57 14.20 -36.04
C THR A 661 4.53 13.68 -37.47
N ILE A 662 5.67 13.48 -38.16
CA ILE A 662 5.74 13.04 -39.54
C ILE A 662 6.50 11.71 -39.65
N ILE A 663 5.87 10.73 -40.30
CA ILE A 663 6.45 9.44 -40.70
C ILE A 663 6.73 9.52 -42.20
N GLU A 664 7.99 9.40 -42.59
CA GLU A 664 8.40 9.46 -43.99
C GLU A 664 8.21 8.10 -44.66
N TYR A 665 7.45 8.07 -45.75
CA TYR A 665 7.28 6.88 -46.58
C TYR A 665 7.94 7.07 -47.95
N ASP A 666 8.95 6.26 -48.27
CA ASP A 666 9.77 6.46 -49.48
C ASP A 666 9.24 5.77 -50.75
N GLY A 667 8.08 5.12 -50.67
CA GLY A 667 7.47 4.38 -51.79
C GLY A 667 8.01 2.96 -52.02
N THR A 668 8.99 2.51 -51.23
CA THR A 668 9.60 1.17 -51.32
C THR A 668 9.22 0.25 -50.15
N ASN A 669 8.05 0.47 -49.53
CA ASN A 669 7.63 -0.17 -48.27
C ASN A 669 8.54 0.17 -47.07
N LYS A 670 9.40 1.20 -47.18
CA LYS A 670 10.22 1.68 -46.07
C LYS A 670 9.58 2.88 -45.38
N TYR A 671 9.45 2.79 -44.06
CA TYR A 671 8.86 3.80 -43.20
C TYR A 671 9.93 4.29 -42.22
N THR A 672 10.22 5.58 -42.23
CA THR A 672 11.17 6.19 -41.30
C THR A 672 10.40 6.98 -40.24
N VAL A 673 10.57 6.59 -38.98
CA VAL A 673 9.96 7.24 -37.82
C VAL A 673 11.08 7.95 -37.07
N SER A 674 11.11 9.27 -37.18
CA SER A 674 12.05 10.11 -36.45
C SER A 674 11.57 10.31 -35.02
N LEU A 675 12.43 10.10 -34.04
CA LEU A 675 12.11 10.36 -32.64
C LEU A 675 13.28 11.03 -31.91
N ASN A 676 12.95 11.83 -30.90
CA ASN A 676 13.91 12.51 -30.05
C ASN A 676 13.93 11.84 -28.67
N TRP A 677 15.12 11.56 -28.15
CA TRP A 677 15.25 10.90 -26.84
C TRP A 677 16.59 11.19 -26.17
N ALA A 678 16.57 11.54 -24.89
CA ALA A 678 17.75 11.83 -24.08
C ALA A 678 18.65 10.59 -23.89
N GLU A 679 18.08 9.40 -23.71
CA GLU A 679 18.86 8.17 -23.52
C GLU A 679 19.58 7.71 -24.81
N ALA A 680 19.22 8.28 -25.96
CA ALA A 680 19.94 8.07 -27.21
C ALA A 680 21.16 9.00 -27.36
N CYS A 681 21.39 9.89 -26.41
CA CYS A 681 22.56 10.75 -26.38
C CYS A 681 23.84 9.95 -26.12
N PRO A 682 24.92 10.23 -26.86
CA PRO A 682 26.20 9.61 -26.59
C PRO A 682 26.70 10.07 -25.22
N ASP A 683 27.05 9.12 -24.37
CA ASP A 683 27.78 9.45 -23.14
C ASP A 683 29.24 9.77 -23.51
N GLU A 684 29.72 10.95 -23.12
CA GLU A 684 31.09 11.40 -23.38
C GLU A 684 32.06 10.64 -22.48
N GLY A 685 32.46 9.46 -22.96
CA GLY A 685 33.52 8.62 -22.38
C GLY A 685 33.00 7.58 -21.40
N ALA A 686 33.37 6.33 -21.62
CA ALA A 686 33.34 5.32 -20.56
C ALA A 686 34.19 5.83 -19.40
N SER A 687 33.54 6.27 -18.31
CA SER A 687 34.26 6.78 -17.15
C SER A 687 35.28 5.73 -16.69
N GLU A 688 36.56 6.12 -16.56
CA GLU A 688 37.57 5.21 -16.04
C GLU A 688 37.08 4.65 -14.70
N PRO A 689 37.15 3.33 -14.48
CA PRO A 689 36.72 2.76 -13.21
C PRO A 689 37.48 3.38 -12.04
N ILE A 690 36.75 4.17 -11.25
CA ILE A 690 37.28 4.77 -10.02
C ILE A 690 37.32 3.69 -8.95
N PHE A 691 38.49 3.50 -8.32
CA PHE A 691 38.59 2.66 -7.14
C PHE A 691 37.68 3.21 -6.03
N PRO A 692 36.83 2.37 -5.41
CA PRO A 692 36.11 2.75 -4.21
C PRO A 692 37.08 3.27 -3.15
N PRO A 693 36.67 4.24 -2.33
CA PRO A 693 37.50 4.69 -1.21
C PRO A 693 37.86 3.50 -0.33
N LYS A 694 39.13 3.44 0.09
CA LYS A 694 39.63 2.36 0.94
C LYS A 694 38.74 2.25 2.19
N PRO A 695 38.16 1.08 2.49
CA PRO A 695 37.20 0.95 3.58
C PRO A 695 37.85 1.36 4.91
N LYS A 696 37.10 2.09 5.75
CA LYS A 696 37.56 2.57 7.06
C LYS A 696 37.85 1.42 8.04
N GLN A 697 37.22 0.26 7.82
CA GLN A 697 37.44 -0.95 8.62
C GLN A 697 38.05 -2.06 7.75
N PRO A 698 39.04 -2.81 8.26
CA PRO A 698 39.61 -3.95 7.55
C PRO A 698 38.54 -5.05 7.38
N THR A 699 38.42 -5.59 6.17
CA THR A 699 37.53 -6.72 5.87
C THR A 699 37.85 -7.90 6.81
N PRO A 700 36.85 -8.57 7.40
CA PRO A 700 37.05 -9.74 8.27
C PRO A 700 37.93 -10.80 7.60
N LYS A 701 38.73 -11.56 8.34
CA LYS A 701 39.56 -12.61 7.71
C LYS A 701 38.67 -13.69 7.09
N PRO A 702 38.89 -14.10 5.83
CA PRO A 702 38.12 -15.14 5.16
C PRO A 702 38.28 -16.49 5.85
N ALA A 703 37.30 -17.38 5.70
CA ALA A 703 37.42 -18.76 6.15
C ALA A 703 38.52 -19.51 5.36
N ASN A 704 39.04 -20.61 5.92
CA ASN A 704 40.09 -21.39 5.27
C ASN A 704 39.58 -22.24 4.07
N LYS A 705 38.26 -22.42 3.93
CA LYS A 705 37.64 -23.22 2.86
C LYS A 705 36.36 -22.55 2.32
N PRO A 706 36.04 -22.70 1.02
CA PRO A 706 34.77 -22.25 0.47
C PRO A 706 33.59 -22.93 1.16
N TYR A 707 32.48 -22.19 1.34
CA TYR A 707 31.24 -22.79 1.84
C TYR A 707 30.53 -23.55 0.72
N PRO A 708 30.14 -24.83 0.92
CA PRO A 708 29.29 -25.52 -0.03
C PRO A 708 27.90 -24.88 -0.02
N ILE A 709 27.44 -24.39 -1.17
CA ILE A 709 26.09 -23.82 -1.32
C ILE A 709 25.09 -24.97 -1.28
N LYS A 710 24.28 -25.03 -0.22
CA LYS A 710 23.15 -25.96 -0.07
C LYS A 710 21.88 -25.12 0.01
N ASN A 711 20.95 -25.33 -0.91
CA ASN A 711 19.61 -24.74 -0.81
C ASN A 711 18.74 -25.70 0.00
N GLU A 712 18.28 -25.30 1.20
CA GLU A 712 17.55 -26.18 2.12
C GLU A 712 16.05 -26.29 1.80
N GLU A 713 15.49 -25.37 1.02
CA GLU A 713 14.03 -25.27 0.84
C GLU A 713 13.47 -25.99 -0.39
N GLU A 714 14.30 -26.37 -1.36
CA GLU A 714 13.85 -27.12 -2.54
C GLU A 714 14.76 -28.30 -2.87
N SER A 715 14.19 -29.44 -3.29
CA SER A 715 14.91 -30.67 -3.62
C SER A 715 15.87 -30.59 -4.84
N LEU A 716 16.19 -29.38 -5.32
CA LEU A 716 17.07 -29.08 -6.43
C LEU A 716 18.47 -28.73 -5.90
N TRP A 717 19.39 -29.71 -5.97
CA TRP A 717 20.78 -29.54 -5.58
C TRP A 717 21.60 -29.16 -6.83
N TYR A 718 22.09 -27.92 -6.90
CA TYR A 718 23.07 -27.51 -7.91
C TYR A 718 24.49 -27.78 -7.40
N ASP A 719 25.25 -28.57 -8.17
CA ASP A 719 26.62 -28.93 -7.82
C ASP A 719 27.60 -27.97 -8.50
N TYR A 720 27.73 -26.77 -7.94
CA TYR A 720 28.61 -25.71 -8.46
C TYR A 720 30.06 -26.16 -8.61
N SER A 721 30.47 -27.27 -7.97
CA SER A 721 31.80 -27.88 -8.09
C SER A 721 32.16 -28.37 -9.51
N LYS A 722 31.19 -28.39 -10.43
CA LYS A 722 31.41 -28.77 -11.84
C LYS A 722 31.52 -27.59 -12.80
N LEU A 723 31.24 -26.36 -12.37
CA LEU A 723 31.32 -25.17 -13.23
C LEU A 723 32.77 -24.74 -13.41
N LYS A 724 33.19 -24.52 -14.66
CA LYS A 724 34.54 -24.01 -14.97
C LYS A 724 34.65 -22.51 -14.66
N ARG A 725 35.89 -22.05 -14.45
CA ARG A 725 36.26 -20.63 -14.45
C ARG A 725 35.81 -19.96 -15.75
N VAL A 726 35.28 -18.74 -15.63
CA VAL A 726 34.95 -17.87 -16.76
C VAL A 726 35.87 -16.65 -16.75
N ASP A 727 36.41 -16.33 -17.91
CA ASP A 727 37.23 -15.14 -18.16
C ASP A 727 36.67 -14.47 -19.41
N MET A 728 36.06 -13.29 -19.23
CA MET A 728 35.38 -12.60 -20.33
C MET A 728 35.47 -11.09 -20.21
N GLU A 729 35.58 -10.42 -21.37
CA GLU A 729 35.29 -8.99 -21.45
C GLU A 729 33.78 -8.77 -21.34
N MET A 730 33.36 -7.86 -20.47
CA MET A 730 31.96 -7.49 -20.29
C MET A 730 31.82 -5.98 -20.07
N LYS A 731 30.59 -5.49 -20.28
CA LYS A 731 30.23 -4.10 -20.01
C LYS A 731 29.51 -4.04 -18.66
N VAL A 732 29.98 -3.20 -17.75
CA VAL A 732 29.37 -2.97 -16.43
C VAL A 732 28.67 -1.62 -16.44
N PHE A 733 27.37 -1.62 -16.15
CA PHE A 733 26.54 -0.42 -16.01
C PHE A 733 26.49 -0.01 -14.55
N LYS A 734 26.70 1.27 -14.24
CA LYS A 734 26.47 1.78 -12.87
C LYS A 734 25.01 2.21 -12.73
N SER A 735 24.27 1.61 -11.80
CA SER A 735 22.82 1.80 -11.66
C SER A 735 22.41 3.17 -11.10
N PHE A 736 23.37 3.98 -10.63
CA PHE A 736 23.10 5.24 -9.94
C PHE A 736 23.84 6.39 -10.62
N ASN A 737 23.08 7.41 -11.02
CA ASN A 737 23.52 8.71 -11.56
C ASN A 737 23.95 8.81 -13.03
N SER A 738 23.46 7.99 -13.97
CA SER A 738 23.80 8.12 -15.41
C SER A 738 25.31 8.23 -15.71
N LEU A 739 26.17 7.79 -14.78
CA LEU A 739 27.62 7.97 -14.84
C LEU A 739 28.26 6.75 -15.49
N GLY A 740 28.08 6.63 -16.80
CA GLY A 740 28.97 5.86 -17.66
C GLY A 740 28.85 4.34 -17.59
N MET A 741 28.79 3.73 -18.77
CA MET A 741 29.20 2.35 -18.95
C MET A 741 30.70 2.19 -18.74
N GLN A 742 31.10 1.07 -18.13
CA GLN A 742 32.50 0.71 -17.97
C GLN A 742 32.79 -0.56 -18.77
N LYS A 743 33.76 -0.50 -19.70
CA LYS A 743 34.28 -1.71 -20.33
C LYS A 743 35.32 -2.36 -19.41
N VAL A 744 35.05 -3.58 -18.95
CA VAL A 744 35.92 -4.30 -18.02
C VAL A 744 36.12 -5.75 -18.44
N GLN A 745 37.20 -6.37 -17.98
CA GLN A 745 37.41 -7.81 -18.03
C GLN A 745 36.98 -8.38 -16.67
N LEU A 746 36.01 -9.30 -16.67
CA LEU A 746 35.60 -10.01 -15.47
C LEU A 746 36.22 -11.40 -15.46
N ILE A 747 36.87 -11.74 -14.35
CA ILE A 747 37.40 -13.09 -14.09
C ILE A 747 36.61 -13.66 -12.92
N PHE A 748 35.72 -14.61 -13.20
CA PHE A 748 34.81 -15.18 -12.21
C PHE A 748 35.01 -16.69 -12.08
N ASN A 749 35.26 -17.14 -10.85
CA ASN A 749 35.36 -18.53 -10.48
C ASN A 749 34.40 -18.79 -9.29
N PRO A 750 33.23 -19.44 -9.50
CA PRO A 750 32.23 -19.63 -8.45
C PRO A 750 32.68 -20.61 -7.36
N GLN A 751 33.78 -21.34 -7.55
CA GLN A 751 34.23 -22.39 -6.62
C GLN A 751 35.45 -21.97 -5.80
N GLU A 752 36.44 -21.41 -6.48
CA GLU A 752 37.76 -21.19 -5.93
C GLU A 752 38.11 -19.69 -5.95
N VAL A 753 39.11 -19.35 -5.16
CA VAL A 753 39.72 -18.02 -5.21
C VAL A 753 40.96 -18.09 -6.09
N GLU A 754 41.03 -17.18 -7.05
CA GLU A 754 42.14 -17.03 -7.98
C GLU A 754 43.10 -15.95 -7.48
N ASN A 755 44.40 -16.14 -7.75
CA ASN A 755 45.37 -15.07 -7.52
C ASN A 755 45.04 -13.87 -8.43
N CYS A 756 45.42 -12.68 -7.99
CA CYS A 756 45.50 -11.50 -8.84
C CYS A 756 46.19 -11.84 -10.20
N PRO A 757 45.63 -11.43 -11.35
CA PRO A 757 46.28 -11.61 -12.64
C PRO A 757 47.70 -11.04 -12.62
N SER A 758 48.67 -11.83 -13.06
CA SER A 758 50.10 -11.47 -12.94
C SER A 758 50.50 -10.22 -13.72
N ASP A 759 49.69 -9.81 -14.69
CA ASP A 759 49.84 -8.63 -15.52
C ASP A 759 49.09 -7.39 -14.98
N ALA A 760 48.38 -7.51 -13.85
CA ALA A 760 47.53 -6.46 -13.31
C ALA A 760 48.01 -5.94 -11.94
N ASN A 761 47.76 -4.67 -11.68
CA ASN A 761 47.88 -4.06 -10.36
C ASN A 761 46.56 -4.24 -9.57
N CYS A 762 46.57 -5.11 -8.57
CA CYS A 762 45.36 -5.44 -7.81
C CYS A 762 45.22 -4.65 -6.50
N ALA A 763 44.02 -4.11 -6.26
CA ALA A 763 43.67 -3.51 -4.98
C ALA A 763 43.01 -4.54 -4.04
N GLY A 764 43.41 -4.51 -2.76
CA GLY A 764 42.75 -5.26 -1.69
C GLY A 764 43.44 -6.57 -1.33
N VAL A 765 42.86 -7.69 -1.73
CA VAL A 765 43.23 -9.06 -1.34
C VAL A 765 44.11 -9.73 -2.39
N GLU A 766 44.96 -10.68 -2.00
CA GLU A 766 45.80 -11.43 -2.95
C GLU A 766 45.02 -12.43 -3.80
N LYS A 767 43.86 -12.89 -3.30
CA LYS A 767 43.00 -13.87 -3.96
C LYS A 767 41.54 -13.47 -3.88
N SER A 768 40.80 -13.68 -4.97
CA SER A 768 39.38 -13.38 -5.11
C SER A 768 38.70 -14.41 -6.00
N SER A 769 37.41 -14.65 -5.78
CA SER A 769 36.56 -15.46 -6.68
C SER A 769 36.00 -14.65 -7.84
N CYS A 770 35.94 -13.32 -7.70
CA CYS A 770 35.55 -12.41 -8.76
C CYS A 770 36.52 -11.23 -8.85
N TRP A 771 37.14 -11.03 -10.01
CA TRP A 771 37.97 -9.88 -10.32
C TRP A 771 37.31 -9.04 -11.41
N LYS A 772 37.15 -7.73 -11.15
CA LYS A 772 36.81 -6.73 -12.17
C LYS A 772 38.10 -6.02 -12.57
N CYS A 773 38.51 -6.17 -13.81
CA CYS A 773 39.76 -5.65 -14.34
C CYS A 773 39.52 -4.64 -15.47
N TRP A 774 40.37 -3.64 -15.61
CA TRP A 774 40.33 -2.69 -16.72
C TRP A 774 41.74 -2.26 -17.08
N THR A 775 41.92 -1.73 -18.29
CA THR A 775 43.22 -1.21 -18.75
C THR A 775 43.08 0.28 -19.00
N ASN A 776 43.97 1.08 -18.43
CA ASN A 776 44.10 2.50 -18.75
C ASN A 776 45.53 2.80 -19.25
N GLU A 777 45.85 4.07 -19.44
CA GLU A 777 47.17 4.51 -19.93
C GLU A 777 48.35 4.03 -19.05
N THR A 778 48.11 3.77 -17.77
CA THR A 778 49.14 3.40 -16.80
C THR A 778 49.31 1.88 -16.64
N GLY A 779 48.41 1.07 -17.21
CA GLY A 779 48.47 -0.40 -17.18
C GLY A 779 47.13 -1.06 -16.90
N LYS A 780 47.17 -2.35 -16.58
CA LYS A 780 46.00 -3.15 -16.21
C LYS A 780 45.79 -3.10 -14.70
N PHE A 781 44.57 -2.81 -14.27
CA PHE A 781 44.15 -2.74 -12.88
C PHE A 781 43.08 -3.78 -12.63
N CYS A 782 43.06 -4.37 -11.44
CA CYS A 782 42.00 -5.29 -11.04
C CYS A 782 41.53 -5.01 -9.61
N MET A 783 40.25 -5.24 -9.37
CA MET A 783 39.63 -5.12 -8.07
C MET A 783 38.86 -6.40 -7.72
N SER A 784 39.01 -6.86 -6.50
CA SER A 784 38.27 -8.01 -5.96
C SER A 784 36.82 -7.60 -5.69
N TYR A 785 35.83 -8.29 -6.26
CA TYR A 785 34.40 -8.06 -6.01
C TYR A 785 33.75 -9.10 -5.09
N ALA A 786 34.29 -10.32 -5.03
CA ALA A 786 33.70 -11.36 -4.21
C ALA A 786 34.70 -12.48 -3.93
N ASP A 787 34.59 -13.11 -2.76
CA ASP A 787 35.49 -14.17 -2.32
C ASP A 787 34.65 -15.29 -1.68
N THR A 788 34.66 -16.48 -2.29
CA THR A 788 33.84 -17.64 -1.87
C THR A 788 34.20 -18.18 -0.47
N ARG A 789 35.30 -17.71 0.13
CA ARG A 789 35.67 -18.01 1.51
C ARG A 789 34.87 -17.20 2.54
N TYR A 790 34.16 -16.16 2.12
CA TYR A 790 33.15 -15.51 2.93
C TYR A 790 31.82 -16.26 2.80
N LYS A 791 30.93 -16.10 3.78
CA LYS A 791 29.65 -16.79 3.79
C LYS A 791 28.83 -16.40 2.55
N THR A 792 28.59 -17.35 1.66
CA THR A 792 27.63 -17.23 0.55
C THR A 792 26.23 -17.38 1.10
N GLU A 793 25.34 -16.45 0.77
CA GLU A 793 23.94 -16.49 1.18
C GLU A 793 23.09 -16.90 -0.03
N SER A 794 22.32 -17.99 0.11
CA SER A 794 21.28 -18.34 -0.85
C SER A 794 20.06 -17.50 -0.51
N MET A 795 19.51 -16.81 -1.51
CA MET A 795 18.23 -16.11 -1.37
C MET A 795 17.07 -17.07 -1.72
N SER A 796 15.85 -16.69 -1.34
CA SER A 796 14.62 -17.50 -1.53
C SER A 796 14.28 -17.78 -3.00
N ASP A 797 14.89 -17.07 -3.94
CA ASP A 797 14.62 -17.14 -5.38
C ASP A 797 15.78 -17.76 -6.18
N ASN A 798 16.58 -18.64 -5.56
CA ASN A 798 17.75 -19.30 -6.16
C ASN A 798 18.90 -18.35 -6.56
N ARG A 799 18.87 -17.07 -6.16
CA ARG A 799 20.03 -16.17 -6.31
C ARG A 799 21.09 -16.45 -5.26
N ILE A 800 22.35 -16.22 -5.63
CA ILE A 800 23.50 -16.44 -4.74
C ILE A 800 24.25 -15.14 -4.54
N LEU A 801 24.37 -14.71 -3.29
CA LEU A 801 25.16 -13.54 -2.91
C LEU A 801 26.57 -13.96 -2.46
N TYR A 802 27.58 -13.61 -3.25
CA TYR A 802 28.98 -13.76 -2.89
C TYR A 802 29.50 -12.44 -2.29
N LYS A 803 29.95 -12.48 -1.03
CA LYS A 803 30.47 -11.31 -0.29
C LYS A 803 32.00 -11.28 -0.27
N GLY A 804 32.57 -10.26 0.37
CA GLY A 804 33.99 -10.23 0.74
C GLY A 804 34.92 -9.57 -0.26
N GLY A 805 34.38 -8.79 -1.21
CA GLY A 805 35.16 -7.95 -2.11
C GLY A 805 35.83 -6.75 -1.42
N TYR A 806 36.64 -6.05 -2.18
CA TYR A 806 37.27 -4.79 -1.76
C TYR A 806 36.19 -3.73 -1.52
N ALA A 807 36.32 -2.95 -0.44
CA ALA A 807 35.34 -1.95 -0.04
C ALA A 807 33.90 -2.49 0.15
N ASN A 808 33.78 -3.72 0.67
CA ASN A 808 32.51 -4.43 0.85
C ASN A 808 31.74 -4.74 -0.44
N SER A 809 32.39 -4.65 -1.61
CA SER A 809 31.78 -5.14 -2.85
C SER A 809 31.34 -6.59 -2.75
N SER A 810 30.33 -6.92 -3.54
CA SER A 810 29.68 -8.23 -3.59
C SER A 810 29.28 -8.57 -5.02
N VAL A 811 28.93 -9.84 -5.25
CA VAL A 811 28.38 -10.32 -6.51
C VAL A 811 27.06 -11.01 -6.22
N LEU A 812 25.97 -10.55 -6.85
CA LEU A 812 24.70 -11.24 -6.85
C LEU A 812 24.56 -12.04 -8.15
N PHE A 813 24.62 -13.36 -8.04
CA PHE A 813 24.63 -14.26 -9.19
C PHE A 813 23.25 -14.86 -9.45
N TYR A 814 22.78 -14.71 -10.69
CA TYR A 814 21.50 -15.19 -11.20
C TYR A 814 21.71 -16.42 -12.11
N PRO A 815 21.53 -17.65 -11.60
CA PRO A 815 21.67 -18.86 -12.41
C PRO A 815 20.50 -19.01 -13.40
N THR A 816 20.78 -19.20 -14.69
CA THR A 816 19.77 -19.40 -15.74
C THR A 816 20.00 -20.70 -16.52
N CYS A 817 18.94 -21.48 -16.73
CA CYS A 817 18.99 -22.73 -17.49
C CYS A 817 19.18 -22.49 -18.99
N GLU A 818 20.25 -23.08 -19.55
CA GLU A 818 20.49 -23.18 -20.99
C GLU A 818 20.81 -24.62 -21.40
N GLU A 819 19.86 -25.29 -22.06
CA GLU A 819 19.95 -26.73 -22.38
C GLU A 819 21.05 -27.08 -23.39
N ASN A 820 21.47 -26.09 -24.19
CA ASN A 820 22.46 -26.25 -25.25
C ASN A 820 23.91 -26.23 -24.76
N LEU A 821 24.15 -25.85 -23.50
CA LEU A 821 25.49 -25.84 -22.89
C LEU A 821 25.83 -27.21 -22.29
N SER A 822 27.12 -27.49 -22.07
CA SER A 822 27.49 -28.65 -21.25
C SER A 822 27.27 -28.35 -19.76
N ILE A 823 27.14 -29.38 -18.92
CA ILE A 823 26.96 -29.22 -17.46
C ILE A 823 28.09 -28.41 -16.82
N SER A 824 29.29 -28.45 -17.40
CA SER A 824 30.46 -27.75 -16.86
C SER A 824 30.65 -26.34 -17.40
N ASP A 825 29.94 -25.96 -18.46
CA ASP A 825 30.11 -24.67 -19.10
C ASP A 825 29.21 -23.65 -18.40
N LEU A 826 29.82 -22.52 -18.07
CA LEU A 826 29.16 -21.33 -17.55
C LEU A 826 29.45 -20.21 -18.55
N VAL A 827 28.40 -19.62 -19.09
CA VAL A 827 28.48 -18.44 -19.97
C VAL A 827 27.80 -17.31 -19.24
N LEU A 828 28.52 -16.24 -18.91
CA LEU A 828 27.86 -15.05 -18.33
C LEU A 828 27.29 -14.20 -19.47
N SER A 829 26.26 -13.41 -19.16
CA SER A 829 25.77 -12.38 -20.07
C SER A 829 26.84 -11.32 -20.35
N ASP A 830 26.79 -10.70 -21.53
CA ASP A 830 27.79 -9.70 -21.99
C ASP A 830 27.74 -8.38 -21.19
N PHE A 831 26.71 -8.20 -20.35
CA PHE A 831 26.54 -7.05 -19.48
C PHE A 831 26.25 -7.44 -18.03
N SER A 832 26.51 -6.50 -17.13
CA SER A 832 26.16 -6.59 -15.71
C SER A 832 25.83 -5.21 -15.15
N ILE A 833 25.08 -5.18 -14.04
CA ILE A 833 24.70 -3.94 -13.36
C ILE A 833 25.46 -3.88 -12.05
N GLU A 834 26.06 -2.73 -11.77
CA GLU A 834 26.73 -2.41 -10.51
C GLU A 834 25.90 -1.38 -9.74
N THR A 835 25.50 -1.73 -8.53
CA THR A 835 24.74 -0.84 -7.64
C THR A 835 25.65 0.19 -6.95
N GLU A 836 25.05 1.17 -6.26
CA GLU A 836 25.80 2.12 -5.41
C GLU A 836 26.68 1.46 -4.36
N ASP A 837 26.23 0.32 -3.83
CA ASP A 837 26.91 -0.44 -2.79
C ASP A 837 28.02 -1.34 -3.36
N TYR A 838 28.41 -1.14 -4.62
CA TYR A 838 29.39 -1.95 -5.34
C TYR A 838 29.00 -3.44 -5.41
N GLN A 839 27.70 -3.73 -5.45
CA GLN A 839 27.18 -5.06 -5.76
C GLN A 839 27.11 -5.22 -7.27
N LEU A 840 27.71 -6.29 -7.79
CA LEU A 840 27.69 -6.63 -9.20
C LEU A 840 26.69 -7.75 -9.48
N ASP A 841 25.68 -7.46 -10.29
CA ASP A 841 24.63 -8.39 -10.68
C ASP A 841 25.06 -9.17 -11.94
N LEU A 842 25.29 -10.47 -11.78
CA LEU A 842 25.79 -11.36 -12.84
C LEU A 842 24.78 -12.42 -13.22
N VAL A 843 24.38 -12.47 -14.49
CA VAL A 843 23.54 -13.55 -15.03
C VAL A 843 24.42 -14.62 -15.65
N GLY A 844 24.28 -15.86 -15.20
CA GLY A 844 25.08 -17.00 -15.65
C GLY A 844 24.23 -18.13 -16.24
N HIS A 845 24.51 -18.48 -17.48
CA HIS A 845 23.82 -19.53 -18.23
C HIS A 845 24.58 -20.85 -18.13
N SER A 846 23.89 -21.93 -17.74
CA SER A 846 24.43 -23.29 -17.74
C SER A 846 23.33 -24.35 -17.82
N LYS A 847 23.65 -25.50 -18.40
CA LYS A 847 22.78 -26.68 -18.36
C LYS A 847 22.60 -27.24 -16.95
N MET A 848 23.56 -26.98 -16.05
CA MET A 848 23.45 -27.38 -14.64
C MET A 848 22.22 -26.76 -13.97
N PHE A 849 21.83 -25.55 -14.37
CA PHE A 849 20.70 -24.82 -13.79
C PHE A 849 19.35 -25.27 -14.34
N CYS A 850 19.33 -26.23 -15.27
CA CYS A 850 18.09 -26.77 -15.81
C CYS A 850 17.41 -27.71 -14.81
N PRO A 851 16.11 -27.55 -14.55
CA PRO A 851 15.36 -28.47 -13.71
C PRO A 851 15.51 -29.87 -14.31
N GLY A 852 16.14 -30.77 -13.56
CA GLY A 852 16.38 -32.14 -14.01
C GLY A 852 15.07 -32.78 -14.46
N ASN A 853 14.99 -33.17 -15.73
CA ASN A 853 13.79 -33.74 -16.31
C ASN A 853 13.31 -34.97 -15.51
N LYS A 854 12.22 -34.74 -14.76
CA LYS A 854 11.20 -35.66 -14.26
C LYS A 854 11.68 -36.78 -13.32
N LYS A 855 11.23 -36.69 -12.07
CA LYS A 855 10.96 -37.88 -11.24
C LYS A 855 10.09 -38.83 -12.09
N PRO A 856 10.43 -40.12 -12.22
CA PRO A 856 9.63 -41.06 -12.99
C PRO A 856 8.20 -41.03 -12.47
N THR A 857 7.23 -40.89 -13.38
CA THR A 857 5.79 -40.89 -13.08
C THR A 857 5.51 -42.04 -12.12
N SER A 858 5.13 -41.72 -10.88
CA SER A 858 4.81 -42.72 -9.86
C SER A 858 3.83 -43.73 -10.47
N GLY A 859 4.12 -45.03 -10.35
CA GLY A 859 3.22 -46.08 -10.83
C GLY A 859 1.79 -45.94 -10.27
N GLY A 860 1.63 -45.26 -9.13
CA GLY A 860 0.34 -44.88 -8.58
C GLY A 860 -0.46 -43.94 -9.49
N PHE A 861 0.16 -42.94 -10.12
CA PHE A 861 -0.54 -42.02 -11.03
C PHE A 861 -1.05 -42.76 -12.28
N ILE A 862 -0.22 -43.63 -12.87
CA ILE A 862 -0.62 -44.44 -14.03
C ILE A 862 -1.79 -45.37 -13.65
N PHE A 863 -1.72 -46.02 -12.49
CA PHE A 863 -2.81 -46.86 -11.99
C PHE A 863 -4.11 -46.06 -11.78
N PHE A 864 -4.04 -44.88 -11.14
CA PHE A 864 -5.21 -44.04 -10.92
C PHE A 864 -5.80 -43.49 -12.23
N SER A 865 -4.97 -43.09 -13.19
CA SER A 865 -5.46 -42.65 -14.51
C SER A 865 -6.21 -43.77 -15.25
N VAL A 866 -5.70 -45.00 -15.21
CA VAL A 866 -6.38 -46.17 -15.81
C VAL A 866 -7.70 -46.47 -15.08
N LEU A 867 -7.72 -46.40 -13.75
CA LEU A 867 -8.92 -46.64 -12.95
C LEU A 867 -10.02 -45.61 -13.25
N VAL A 868 -9.66 -44.32 -13.29
CA VAL A 868 -10.60 -43.23 -13.61
C VAL A 868 -11.17 -43.40 -15.01
N LEU A 869 -10.33 -43.75 -16.00
CA LEU A 869 -10.79 -44.01 -17.36
C LEU A 869 -11.84 -45.13 -17.43
N ILE A 870 -11.62 -46.24 -16.72
CA ILE A 870 -12.58 -47.37 -16.68
C ILE A 870 -13.90 -46.95 -16.05
N ILE A 871 -13.86 -46.20 -14.95
CA ILE A 871 -15.05 -45.71 -14.25
C ILE A 871 -15.84 -44.75 -15.15
N SER A 872 -15.16 -43.80 -15.81
CA SER A 872 -15.80 -42.87 -16.75
C SER A 872 -16.46 -43.60 -17.92
N LEU A 873 -15.80 -44.60 -18.51
CA LEU A 873 -16.38 -45.40 -19.60
C LEU A 873 -17.61 -46.20 -19.13
N TYR A 874 -17.58 -46.75 -17.93
CA TYR A 874 -18.72 -47.46 -17.34
C TYR A 874 -19.94 -46.55 -17.17
N PHE A 875 -19.77 -45.34 -16.63
CA PHE A 875 -20.87 -44.41 -16.42
C PHE A 875 -21.43 -43.86 -17.73
N VAL A 876 -20.56 -43.38 -18.64
CA VAL A 876 -21.01 -42.82 -19.93
C VAL A 876 -21.68 -43.90 -20.77
N GLY A 877 -21.08 -45.07 -20.89
CA GLY A 877 -21.64 -46.19 -21.64
C GLY A 877 -22.95 -46.71 -21.04
N GLY A 878 -23.03 -46.84 -19.72
CA GLY A 878 -24.23 -47.34 -19.05
C GLY A 878 -25.41 -46.36 -19.08
N VAL A 879 -25.16 -45.05 -18.98
CA VAL A 879 -26.21 -44.04 -19.17
C VAL A 879 -26.73 -44.05 -20.61
N LEU A 880 -25.83 -44.13 -21.60
CA LEU A 880 -26.24 -44.25 -23.00
C LEU A 880 -27.03 -45.54 -23.29
N PHE A 881 -26.64 -46.66 -22.67
CA PHE A 881 -27.37 -47.92 -22.77
C PHE A 881 -28.77 -47.82 -22.15
N ASN A 882 -28.88 -47.29 -20.93
CA ASN A 882 -30.18 -47.13 -20.27
C ASN A 882 -31.10 -46.17 -21.04
N PHE A 883 -30.54 -45.10 -21.59
CA PHE A 883 -31.28 -44.16 -22.43
C PHE A 883 -31.80 -44.81 -23.72
N THR A 884 -30.96 -45.60 -24.39
CA THR A 884 -31.34 -46.26 -25.66
C THR A 884 -32.29 -47.44 -25.48
N VAL A 885 -32.16 -48.22 -24.41
CA VAL A 885 -32.97 -49.43 -24.19
C VAL A 885 -34.26 -49.14 -23.41
N PHE A 886 -34.18 -48.32 -22.37
CA PHE A 886 -35.30 -48.08 -21.44
C PHE A 886 -35.92 -46.69 -21.58
N GLY A 887 -35.34 -45.80 -22.38
CA GLY A 887 -35.84 -44.43 -22.57
C GLY A 887 -35.69 -43.55 -21.33
N ARG A 888 -34.82 -43.93 -20.39
CA ARG A 888 -34.61 -43.21 -19.12
C ARG A 888 -33.14 -42.85 -18.96
N LEU A 889 -32.91 -41.63 -18.46
CA LEU A 889 -31.58 -41.10 -18.20
C LEU A 889 -31.18 -41.43 -16.76
N GLU A 890 -30.93 -42.72 -16.51
CA GLU A 890 -30.60 -43.27 -15.18
C GLU A 890 -29.18 -43.87 -15.17
N LEU A 891 -28.49 -43.72 -14.03
CA LEU A 891 -27.16 -44.31 -13.84
C LEU A 891 -27.21 -45.85 -13.88
N PRO A 892 -26.23 -46.52 -14.50
CA PRO A 892 -26.18 -47.99 -14.53
C PRO A 892 -26.00 -48.56 -13.13
N ASN A 893 -26.92 -49.44 -12.73
CA ASN A 893 -26.98 -50.01 -11.37
C ASN A 893 -27.15 -48.93 -10.29
N ALA A 894 -28.10 -47.99 -10.46
CA ALA A 894 -28.33 -46.88 -9.53
C ALA A 894 -28.47 -47.33 -8.06
N GLU A 895 -29.12 -48.47 -7.80
CA GLU A 895 -29.27 -49.06 -6.45
C GLU A 895 -27.91 -49.39 -5.80
N PHE A 896 -26.94 -49.87 -6.59
CA PHE A 896 -25.59 -50.11 -6.09
C PHE A 896 -24.89 -48.80 -5.73
N TRP A 897 -24.96 -47.79 -6.59
CA TRP A 897 -24.29 -46.50 -6.37
C TRP A 897 -24.90 -45.69 -5.22
N SER A 898 -26.20 -45.84 -4.94
CA SER A 898 -26.82 -45.23 -3.77
C SER A 898 -26.25 -45.78 -2.45
N ASP A 899 -25.76 -47.02 -2.45
CA ASP A 899 -25.15 -47.63 -1.27
C ASP A 899 -23.63 -47.37 -1.15
N VAL A 900 -22.95 -46.97 -2.23
CA VAL A 900 -21.49 -46.70 -2.23
C VAL A 900 -21.06 -45.68 -1.16
N PRO A 901 -21.75 -44.53 -0.94
CA PRO A 901 -21.42 -43.61 0.15
C PRO A 901 -21.43 -44.24 1.55
N LYS A 902 -22.31 -45.23 1.76
CA LYS A 902 -22.42 -45.97 3.02
C LYS A 902 -21.21 -46.90 3.19
N TYR A 903 -20.79 -47.57 2.12
CA TYR A 903 -19.60 -48.43 2.14
C TYR A 903 -18.30 -47.64 2.25
N THR A 904 -18.17 -46.47 1.60
CA THR A 904 -16.96 -45.63 1.70
C THR A 904 -16.83 -44.99 3.09
N ARG A 905 -17.93 -44.57 3.74
CA ARG A 905 -17.88 -44.16 5.15
C ARG A 905 -17.39 -45.28 6.06
N ASN A 906 -17.88 -46.51 5.87
CA ASN A 906 -17.44 -47.67 6.65
C ASN A 906 -15.99 -48.06 6.36
N LEU A 907 -15.52 -47.93 5.12
CA LEU A 907 -14.12 -48.19 4.77
C LEU A 907 -13.20 -47.11 5.34
N LEU A 908 -13.59 -45.84 5.25
CA LEU A 908 -12.85 -44.71 5.83
C LEU A 908 -12.79 -44.80 7.36
N SER A 909 -13.85 -45.21 8.05
CA SER A 909 -13.82 -45.41 9.50
C SER A 909 -12.89 -46.54 9.93
N ILE A 910 -12.78 -47.61 9.12
CA ILE A 910 -11.81 -48.70 9.33
C ILE A 910 -10.37 -48.21 9.07
N ILE A 911 -10.12 -47.50 7.96
CA ILE A 911 -8.77 -46.99 7.60
C ILE A 911 -8.29 -45.93 8.59
N THR A 912 -9.19 -45.07 9.07
CA THR A 912 -8.88 -44.02 10.06
C THR A 912 -8.90 -44.53 11.51
N CYS A 913 -9.06 -45.84 11.73
CA CYS A 913 -9.08 -46.47 13.05
C CYS A 913 -10.03 -45.77 14.05
N ASN A 914 -11.24 -45.38 13.61
CA ASN A 914 -12.22 -44.69 14.44
C ASN A 914 -11.74 -43.39 15.14
N LYS A 915 -10.68 -42.73 14.65
CA LYS A 915 -10.35 -41.34 15.06
C LYS A 915 -11.32 -40.35 14.42
N VAL A 916 -12.60 -40.43 14.78
CA VAL A 916 -13.56 -39.35 14.51
C VAL A 916 -13.43 -38.36 15.68
N ARG A 917 -13.00 -37.13 15.38
CA ARG A 917 -13.06 -36.02 16.33
C ARG A 917 -14.53 -35.81 16.72
N ASN A 918 -14.80 -35.82 18.02
CA ASN A 918 -16.09 -35.43 18.61
C ASN A 918 -16.21 -33.89 18.59
N ASP A 919 -16.32 -33.29 17.40
CA ASP A 919 -16.60 -31.86 17.28
C ASP A 919 -17.99 -31.66 16.67
N ALA A 920 -18.85 -31.04 17.48
CA ALA A 920 -20.11 -30.37 17.17
C ALA A 920 -21.25 -31.17 16.50
N ALA A 921 -22.27 -31.46 17.31
CA ALA A 921 -23.62 -31.68 16.83
C ALA A 921 -24.11 -30.42 16.08
N SER A 922 -24.24 -30.50 14.76
CA SER A 922 -25.02 -29.50 14.01
C SER A 922 -26.50 -29.89 14.08
N SER A 923 -27.32 -28.96 14.59
CA SER A 923 -28.76 -29.03 14.46
C SER A 923 -29.15 -28.55 13.07
N TYR A 924 -29.41 -29.49 12.17
CA TYR A 924 -30.18 -29.24 10.96
C TYR A 924 -31.17 -30.39 10.80
N ASP A 925 -32.30 -30.26 11.49
CA ASP A 925 -33.56 -30.97 11.22
C ASP A 925 -34.71 -30.08 11.72
N ALA A 926 -34.98 -29.02 10.96
CA ALA A 926 -36.27 -28.30 10.88
C ALA A 926 -36.22 -27.30 9.73
N ILE A 927 -36.52 -27.77 8.52
CA ILE A 927 -37.39 -27.19 7.47
C ILE A 927 -37.48 -28.20 6.32
#